data_AF-A0A4R5XEM5-F1
#
_entry.id   AF-A0A4R5XEM5-F1
#
_cell.length_a   1.000
_cell.length_b   1.000
_cell.length_c   1.000
_cell.angle_alpha   90.00
_cell.angle_beta   90.00
_cell.angle_gamma   90.00
#
_symmetry.space_group_name_H-M   'P 1'
#
loop_
_entity.id
_entity.type
_entity.pdbx_description
1 polymer ?
#
loop_
_entity_poly.entity_id
_entity_poly.type
_entity_poly.pdbx_seq_one_letter_code
_entity_poly.pdbx_strand_id
1 'polypeptide(L)'
;MSKLKRPTSPLSDGSVPHKRHRSDSGVPYIKISSFENAAAVDKVPPLKKLQDLMSRSWDNSTSGPGLAVVYWMRMADLRIEDNRALARASSMAQKENIPLIAMYAISPQDYEAHDRSARRIDFMLRNLVVLKEKFNALHIPFYVFNHRPRKTLPQAVVALLESWRVTNIFANLEYEVDELRRDIRVWELGKQKGIRSVFLHDRVIVDPGVCKTKQDKPYTANCQVYSPWLKTWTESLNKNLVWLEAAPAPHPNDISVRGSTTFGDLFRSDIPDFVNGFECCDAITMRQFWPAGTEHARQILDRFFTTKAKSTQLGNVSPLAEGAESSVGGSRIIKYGDDRDKADIDSTSRISPYLASGVISAREIVRKTMDFLKIKKVEASRGNGVGIWVQELAWRDFYNHVLTSFPRVSMGRPFQEKFADVKWETNEIHLQAWKVGKTGVPIVDAAMRQLNTMGWMHNRCRMITAMYLTKDLMLDWRLGEKYFMENLIDGDLASNNGGWQWSASTGTDPQPYFRIFNPYAQSEKADPTGNYIRHYVPELAGLKGKGLRFSMNSSTTLSYYGQPDGPIGSSSNSGSLNDFKFKSSLYIPQRGGTPHAPDPTSSDTTLKEISDLSNMDVDWHGRDETIAESTCLVLDTNILLRYLEVIEQFTEDLEKCSLSPLVTIVIPGIVVQELDYQKKGRNENLAWFSRTASTWILKKLKEHKTVRGQSYGETCQRSGKWTIRDMGESNDSLIVDCALYFKRKQGQRVFVVSEDKNLSSMALFNDLAAINPNAKWSSRELAAQIFGHGCPVLRNFRGYQPSYRNSKVKKALDDELGPQPPAQVTDSDDTMEVDDDYTSNIEESEPPPSHILDSTHLQIIQHFTILLLVLVERVASHMFKQVEQKRSGSAASIHAPESGPPPKTAADCVEYLIDFRSGKFPRSAPPDSLGLIQAGGARLRDFLTKPYQRGARRGQDWTRADWVYCLTVLETLGDVWEESSIRISLHTLAPHLDGDFRKKMRPTGI
;
A
#
# COMPACT_ATOMS: atom_id res chain seq x y z
N MET A 1 36.29 -56.04 -62.03
CA MET A 1 37.24 -55.15 -62.72
C MET A 1 36.47 -54.31 -63.72
N SER A 2 36.86 -53.04 -63.89
CA SER A 2 36.31 -52.10 -64.88
C SER A 2 34.92 -51.53 -64.51
N LYS A 3 34.51 -50.31 -64.82
CA LYS A 3 35.09 -49.00 -65.20
C LYS A 3 33.84 -48.17 -65.59
N LEU A 4 33.90 -46.85 -65.40
CA LEU A 4 33.12 -45.79 -66.09
C LEU A 4 31.69 -45.52 -65.56
N LYS A 5 31.51 -44.36 -64.88
CA LYS A 5 30.90 -43.07 -65.33
C LYS A 5 29.37 -43.10 -65.18
N ARG A 6 28.61 -42.08 -64.74
CA ARG A 6 28.66 -40.61 -64.56
C ARG A 6 27.28 -40.22 -63.93
N PRO A 7 26.94 -38.97 -63.57
CA PRO A 7 27.63 -37.69 -63.79
C PRO A 7 27.82 -36.83 -62.52
N THR A 8 28.67 -35.82 -62.67
CA THR A 8 29.03 -34.77 -61.69
C THR A 8 28.37 -33.43 -62.02
N SER A 9 27.76 -32.77 -61.04
CA SER A 9 27.74 -31.29 -60.84
C SER A 9 26.78 -30.90 -59.69
N PRO A 10 27.01 -29.77 -58.98
CA PRO A 10 28.20 -29.38 -58.25
C PRO A 10 27.92 -29.23 -56.73
N LEU A 11 28.98 -29.26 -55.94
CA LEU A 11 28.97 -28.96 -54.50
C LEU A 11 28.64 -27.48 -54.27
N SER A 12 27.69 -27.18 -53.38
CA SER A 12 27.62 -25.89 -52.68
C SER A 12 27.68 -26.11 -51.17
N ASP A 13 28.43 -25.21 -50.55
CA ASP A 13 29.08 -25.27 -49.25
C ASP A 13 28.15 -25.53 -48.06
N GLY A 14 28.66 -26.29 -47.09
CA GLY A 14 27.97 -26.64 -45.86
C GLY A 14 27.88 -25.43 -44.92
N SER A 15 26.71 -24.79 -44.86
CA SER A 15 26.45 -23.74 -43.88
C SER A 15 26.27 -24.33 -42.48
N VAL A 16 27.30 -24.13 -41.65
CA VAL A 16 27.30 -24.22 -40.19
C VAL A 16 26.05 -23.51 -39.64
N PRO A 17 25.28 -24.11 -38.70
CA PRO A 17 24.14 -23.42 -38.11
C PRO A 17 24.66 -22.23 -37.29
N HIS A 18 24.31 -21.03 -37.73
CA HIS A 18 24.65 -19.77 -37.09
C HIS A 18 24.35 -19.82 -35.58
N LYS A 19 25.40 -19.70 -34.77
CA LYS A 19 25.29 -19.22 -33.38
C LYS A 19 24.50 -17.92 -33.44
N ARG A 20 23.28 -17.93 -32.89
CA ARG A 20 22.56 -16.68 -32.58
C ARG A 20 23.50 -15.83 -31.72
N HIS A 21 23.96 -14.72 -32.27
CA HIS A 21 24.56 -13.65 -31.48
C HIS A 21 23.55 -13.29 -30.39
N ARG A 22 23.90 -13.57 -29.12
CA ARG A 22 23.29 -12.85 -28.01
C ARG A 22 23.66 -11.39 -28.24
N SER A 23 22.67 -10.57 -28.56
CA SER A 23 22.78 -9.14 -28.35
C SER A 23 23.08 -8.94 -26.88
N ASP A 24 24.27 -8.43 -26.60
CA ASP A 24 24.69 -8.00 -25.27
C ASP A 24 23.89 -6.72 -24.95
N SER A 25 22.60 -6.89 -24.63
CA SER A 25 21.82 -5.85 -23.98
C SER A 25 22.31 -5.84 -22.53
N GLY A 26 22.98 -4.77 -22.11
CA GLY A 26 23.53 -4.58 -20.76
C GLY A 26 22.49 -4.55 -19.64
N VAL A 27 21.64 -5.57 -19.56
CA VAL A 27 20.65 -5.79 -18.52
C VAL A 27 21.31 -6.70 -17.47
N PRO A 28 21.52 -6.23 -16.23
CA PRO A 28 22.25 -6.98 -15.21
C PRO A 28 21.53 -8.23 -14.68
N TYR A 29 20.27 -8.50 -15.08
CA TYR A 29 19.49 -9.65 -14.62
C TYR A 29 19.14 -10.64 -15.76
N ILE A 30 19.67 -11.86 -15.66
CA ILE A 30 19.68 -12.87 -16.74
C ILE A 30 18.43 -13.79 -16.75
N LYS A 31 17.55 -13.73 -15.73
CA LYS A 31 16.41 -14.66 -15.56
C LYS A 31 15.06 -14.10 -16.02
N ILE A 32 14.99 -13.41 -17.16
CA ILE A 32 13.72 -12.90 -17.72
C ILE A 32 13.28 -13.78 -18.88
N SER A 33 12.10 -14.39 -18.77
CA SER A 33 11.50 -15.15 -19.87
C SER A 33 10.99 -14.23 -20.97
N SER A 34 11.10 -14.67 -22.23
CA SER A 34 10.41 -14.04 -23.35
C SER A 34 8.90 -14.03 -23.12
N PHE A 35 8.23 -13.02 -23.69
CA PHE A 35 6.77 -12.88 -23.63
C PHE A 35 6.07 -14.13 -24.15
N GLU A 36 6.49 -14.65 -25.30
CA GLU A 36 5.92 -15.86 -25.92
C GLU A 36 6.00 -17.08 -25.00
N ASN A 37 7.16 -17.31 -24.37
CA ASN A 37 7.35 -18.43 -23.47
C ASN A 37 6.50 -18.28 -22.21
N ALA A 38 6.42 -17.07 -21.63
CA ALA A 38 5.61 -16.81 -20.46
C ALA A 38 4.10 -16.99 -20.75
N ALA A 39 3.62 -16.41 -21.86
CA ALA A 39 2.25 -16.56 -22.31
C ALA A 39 1.87 -18.02 -22.60
N ALA A 40 2.81 -18.82 -23.13
CA ALA A 40 2.60 -20.25 -23.36
C ALA A 40 2.42 -21.02 -22.04
N VAL A 41 3.19 -20.70 -20.99
CA VAL A 41 3.05 -21.36 -19.68
C VAL A 41 1.75 -20.95 -18.99
N ASP A 42 1.37 -19.67 -19.06
CA ASP A 42 0.09 -19.22 -18.49
C ASP A 42 -1.13 -19.81 -19.19
N LYS A 43 -1.03 -20.06 -20.51
CA LYS A 43 -2.11 -20.71 -21.29
C LYS A 43 -2.36 -22.15 -20.83
N VAL A 44 -1.30 -22.86 -20.42
CA VAL A 44 -1.39 -24.23 -19.90
C VAL A 44 -0.56 -24.33 -18.61
N PRO A 45 -1.11 -23.88 -17.47
CA PRO A 45 -0.37 -23.86 -16.21
C PRO A 45 0.12 -25.26 -15.81
N PRO A 46 1.38 -25.42 -15.35
CA PRO A 46 1.92 -26.72 -14.95
C PRO A 46 1.09 -27.43 -13.88
N LEU A 47 0.51 -26.68 -12.92
CA LEU A 47 -0.34 -27.26 -11.87
C LEU A 47 -1.56 -27.96 -12.48
N LYS A 48 -2.23 -27.31 -13.44
CA LYS A 48 -3.38 -27.89 -14.13
C LYS A 48 -2.97 -29.16 -14.89
N LYS A 49 -1.83 -29.12 -15.59
CA LYS A 49 -1.29 -30.32 -16.27
C LYS A 49 -1.06 -31.46 -15.27
N LEU A 50 -0.48 -31.18 -14.10
CA LEU A 50 -0.24 -32.20 -13.07
C LEU A 50 -1.56 -32.76 -12.51
N GLN A 51 -2.55 -31.91 -12.21
CA GLN A 51 -3.89 -32.32 -11.77
C GLN A 51 -4.59 -33.20 -12.82
N ASP A 52 -4.51 -32.83 -14.11
CA ASP A 52 -5.04 -33.62 -15.23
C ASP A 52 -4.32 -34.96 -15.43
N LEU A 53 -3.06 -35.09 -15.01
CA LEU A 53 -2.34 -36.36 -14.99
C LEU A 53 -2.77 -37.22 -13.79
N MET A 54 -2.89 -36.61 -12.61
CA MET A 54 -3.30 -37.29 -11.37
C MET A 54 -4.75 -37.79 -11.39
N SER A 55 -5.64 -37.16 -12.17
CA SER A 55 -7.04 -37.57 -12.31
C SER A 55 -7.26 -38.78 -13.24
N ARG A 56 -6.25 -39.16 -14.03
CA ARG A 56 -6.34 -40.32 -14.94
C ARG A 56 -6.42 -41.61 -14.14
N SER A 57 -7.22 -42.55 -14.61
CA SER A 57 -7.31 -43.88 -14.02
C SER A 57 -5.94 -44.55 -13.99
N TRP A 58 -5.58 -45.07 -12.82
CA TRP A 58 -4.38 -45.85 -12.62
C TRP A 58 -4.75 -47.33 -12.73
N ASP A 59 -4.20 -48.01 -13.72
CA ASP A 59 -4.41 -49.45 -13.86
C ASP A 59 -3.46 -50.20 -12.92
N ASN A 60 -4.03 -50.89 -11.94
CA ASN A 60 -3.29 -51.72 -10.99
C ASN A 60 -2.82 -53.06 -11.60
N SER A 61 -3.24 -53.39 -12.83
CA SER A 61 -3.01 -54.71 -13.45
C SER A 61 -1.54 -55.05 -13.73
N THR A 62 -0.66 -54.05 -13.82
CA THR A 62 0.74 -54.19 -14.27
C THR A 62 1.78 -54.09 -13.16
N SER A 63 1.38 -53.78 -11.92
CA SER A 63 2.30 -53.55 -10.80
C SER A 63 2.31 -54.77 -9.87
N GLY A 64 3.44 -55.46 -9.75
CA GLY A 64 3.61 -56.52 -8.74
C GLY A 64 3.51 -55.98 -7.30
N PRO A 65 3.48 -56.85 -6.26
CA PRO A 65 3.44 -56.39 -4.88
C PRO A 65 4.69 -55.57 -4.56
N GLY A 66 4.48 -54.30 -4.19
CA GLY A 66 5.56 -53.40 -3.78
C GLY A 66 6.17 -53.83 -2.45
N LEU A 67 7.45 -53.54 -2.26
CA LEU A 67 8.14 -53.86 -0.99
C LEU A 67 8.10 -52.70 0.02
N ALA A 68 7.78 -51.49 -0.42
CA ALA A 68 7.71 -50.30 0.43
C ALA A 68 6.84 -49.20 -0.18
N VAL A 69 6.39 -48.29 0.68
CA VAL A 69 5.81 -46.98 0.31
C VAL A 69 6.82 -45.90 0.62
N VAL A 70 6.95 -44.90 -0.26
CA VAL A 70 7.87 -43.77 -0.03
C VAL A 70 7.09 -42.47 0.19
N TYR A 71 7.48 -41.73 1.23
CA TYR A 71 7.17 -40.31 1.37
C TYR A 71 8.41 -39.49 0.99
N TRP A 72 8.26 -38.61 -0.01
CA TRP A 72 9.31 -37.71 -0.44
C TRP A 72 9.09 -36.32 0.15
N MET A 73 9.87 -36.02 1.18
CA MET A 73 9.89 -34.72 1.86
C MET A 73 10.50 -33.64 0.96
N ARG A 74 10.05 -32.41 1.15
CA ARG A 74 10.39 -31.18 0.43
C ARG A 74 11.01 -30.16 1.36
N MET A 75 11.54 -29.09 0.77
CA MET A 75 12.08 -27.99 1.56
C MET A 75 11.00 -27.18 2.29
N ALA A 76 9.74 -27.29 1.84
CA ALA A 76 8.60 -26.53 2.35
C ALA A 76 7.66 -27.34 3.27
N ASP A 77 8.05 -28.54 3.72
CA ASP A 77 7.24 -29.42 4.59
C ASP A 77 8.10 -30.21 5.61
N LEU A 78 9.12 -29.57 6.20
CA LEU A 78 10.06 -30.15 7.17
C LEU A 78 9.42 -30.46 8.54
N ARG A 79 8.38 -31.30 8.57
CA ARG A 79 7.67 -31.73 9.78
C ARG A 79 7.04 -33.11 9.63
N ILE A 80 6.78 -33.76 10.76
CA ILE A 80 6.07 -35.04 10.83
C ILE A 80 4.58 -34.82 11.12
N GLU A 81 4.28 -33.85 11.97
CA GLU A 81 2.93 -33.53 12.43
C GLU A 81 2.14 -32.74 11.37
N ASP A 82 0.83 -33.00 11.27
CA ASP A 82 -0.06 -32.33 10.32
C ASP A 82 0.48 -32.27 8.89
N ASN A 83 1.01 -33.39 8.39
CA ASN A 83 1.58 -33.52 7.05
C ASN A 83 0.71 -34.47 6.20
N ARG A 84 0.00 -33.92 5.21
CA ARG A 84 -1.01 -34.66 4.43
C ARG A 84 -0.41 -35.80 3.59
N ALA A 85 0.72 -35.57 2.91
CA ALA A 85 1.37 -36.62 2.12
C ALA A 85 1.98 -37.72 2.99
N LEU A 86 2.60 -37.38 4.11
CA LEU A 86 3.14 -38.36 5.05
C LEU A 86 2.02 -39.21 5.68
N ALA A 87 0.93 -38.58 6.11
CA ALA A 87 -0.24 -39.27 6.63
C ALA A 87 -0.80 -40.27 5.60
N ARG A 88 -0.95 -39.84 4.34
CA ARG A 88 -1.46 -40.70 3.27
C ARG A 88 -0.53 -41.86 2.95
N ALA A 89 0.79 -41.61 2.95
CA ALA A 89 1.80 -42.65 2.78
C ALA A 89 1.75 -43.69 3.89
N SER A 90 1.63 -43.24 5.15
CA SER A 90 1.53 -44.13 6.30
C SER A 90 0.26 -44.98 6.27
N SER A 91 -0.91 -44.39 5.97
CA SER A 91 -2.15 -45.16 5.84
C SER A 91 -2.08 -46.22 4.73
N MET A 92 -1.38 -45.92 3.63
CA MET A 92 -1.18 -46.87 2.53
C MET A 92 -0.24 -48.01 2.95
N ALA A 93 0.89 -47.68 3.58
CA ALA A 93 1.87 -48.63 4.10
C ALA A 93 1.23 -49.63 5.08
N GLN A 94 0.36 -49.14 5.97
CA GLN A 94 -0.40 -49.99 6.90
C GLN A 94 -1.41 -50.90 6.19
N LYS A 95 -2.15 -50.36 5.22
CA LYS A 95 -3.16 -51.12 4.49
C LYS A 95 -2.55 -52.28 3.72
N GLU A 96 -1.37 -52.08 3.15
CA GLU A 96 -0.63 -53.10 2.39
C GLU A 96 0.32 -53.93 3.27
N ASN A 97 0.45 -53.59 4.56
CA ASN A 97 1.37 -54.22 5.52
C ASN A 97 2.83 -54.24 5.03
N ILE A 98 3.29 -53.11 4.49
CA ILE A 98 4.66 -52.90 3.97
C ILE A 98 5.31 -51.68 4.64
N PRO A 99 6.65 -51.62 4.72
CA PRO A 99 7.35 -50.52 5.37
C PRO A 99 7.16 -49.16 4.65
N LEU A 100 7.08 -48.11 5.45
CA LEU A 100 7.18 -46.71 5.01
C LEU A 100 8.64 -46.25 5.04
N ILE A 101 9.08 -45.56 3.98
CA ILE A 101 10.40 -44.94 3.88
C ILE A 101 10.20 -43.44 3.67
N ALA A 102 10.90 -42.61 4.45
CA ALA A 102 10.96 -41.18 4.20
C ALA A 102 12.25 -40.84 3.45
N MET A 103 12.19 -39.93 2.47
CA MET A 103 13.38 -39.49 1.76
C MET A 103 13.43 -37.98 1.53
N TYR A 104 14.66 -37.46 1.42
CA TYR A 104 14.93 -36.07 1.07
C TYR A 104 16.04 -36.00 0.01
N ALA A 105 15.87 -35.10 -0.97
CA ALA A 105 16.84 -34.90 -2.04
C ALA A 105 17.48 -33.52 -1.94
N ILE A 106 18.80 -33.48 -1.75
CA ILE A 106 19.61 -32.25 -1.80
C ILE A 106 20.01 -32.02 -3.26
N SER A 107 19.62 -30.87 -3.82
CA SER A 107 19.89 -30.50 -5.22
C SER A 107 20.58 -29.14 -5.30
N PRO A 108 21.93 -29.09 -5.21
CA PRO A 108 22.68 -27.82 -5.20
C PRO A 108 22.41 -26.92 -6.42
N GLN A 109 22.25 -27.49 -7.62
CA GLN A 109 21.95 -26.68 -8.82
C GLN A 109 20.52 -26.12 -8.82
N ASP A 110 19.56 -26.75 -8.14
CA ASP A 110 18.25 -26.11 -7.92
C ASP A 110 18.40 -24.92 -6.98
N TYR A 111 19.20 -25.07 -5.91
CA TYR A 111 19.45 -23.98 -4.97
C TYR A 111 20.13 -22.78 -5.63
N GLU A 112 21.12 -23.03 -6.51
CA GLU A 112 21.77 -21.98 -7.32
C GLU A 112 20.76 -21.32 -8.28
N ALA A 113 19.96 -22.13 -8.98
CA ALA A 113 18.99 -21.63 -9.95
C ALA A 113 17.87 -20.80 -9.29
N HIS A 114 17.57 -21.03 -8.02
CA HIS A 114 16.54 -20.32 -7.26
C HIS A 114 17.10 -19.27 -6.28
N ASP A 115 18.38 -18.92 -6.42
CA ASP A 115 19.05 -17.89 -5.60
C ASP A 115 18.87 -18.15 -4.09
N ARG A 116 18.93 -19.41 -3.65
CA ARG A 116 18.63 -19.77 -2.25
C ARG A 116 19.71 -19.27 -1.29
N SER A 117 19.28 -18.75 -0.15
CA SER A 117 20.20 -18.35 0.92
C SER A 117 20.94 -19.53 1.56
N ALA A 118 22.25 -19.35 1.78
CA ALA A 118 23.06 -20.27 2.59
C ALA A 118 22.51 -20.44 4.01
N ARG A 119 21.95 -19.38 4.61
CA ARG A 119 21.31 -19.43 5.94
C ARG A 119 20.07 -20.31 5.94
N ARG A 120 19.27 -20.26 4.88
CA ARG A 120 18.09 -21.11 4.70
C ARG A 120 18.49 -22.57 4.54
N ILE A 121 19.58 -22.85 3.82
CA ILE A 121 20.11 -24.21 3.65
C ILE A 121 20.66 -24.76 4.96
N ASP A 122 21.43 -23.98 5.73
CA ASP A 122 21.84 -24.36 7.09
C ASP A 122 20.62 -24.67 7.99
N PHE A 123 19.62 -23.79 7.98
CA PHE A 123 18.38 -24.01 8.75
C PHE A 123 17.66 -25.29 8.34
N MET A 124 17.59 -25.58 7.04
CA MET A 124 17.04 -26.83 6.51
C MET A 124 17.83 -28.04 7.02
N LEU A 125 19.16 -28.07 6.86
CA LEU A 125 20.01 -29.20 7.30
C LEU A 125 19.83 -29.49 8.79
N ARG A 126 19.80 -28.45 9.64
CA ARG A 126 19.54 -28.60 11.07
C ARG A 126 18.18 -29.20 11.39
N ASN A 127 17.13 -28.82 10.64
CA ASN A 127 15.81 -29.45 10.79
C ASN A 127 15.80 -30.90 10.31
N LEU A 128 16.52 -31.24 9.23
CA LEU A 128 16.65 -32.62 8.76
C LEU A 128 17.28 -33.53 9.83
N VAL A 129 18.26 -33.04 10.59
CA VAL A 129 18.87 -33.80 11.71
C VAL A 129 17.84 -34.11 12.79
N VAL A 130 17.06 -33.10 13.23
CA VAL A 130 15.99 -33.28 14.22
C VAL A 130 14.92 -34.27 13.70
N LEU A 131 14.56 -34.18 12.42
CA LEU A 131 13.59 -35.08 11.80
C LEU A 131 14.11 -36.51 11.68
N LYS A 132 15.42 -36.70 11.39
CA LYS A 132 16.04 -38.02 11.35
C LYS A 132 15.90 -38.75 12.69
N GLU A 133 16.13 -38.05 13.80
CA GLU A 133 15.94 -38.60 15.15
C GLU A 133 14.48 -39.01 15.39
N LYS A 134 13.53 -38.14 15.04
CA LYS A 134 12.09 -38.42 15.18
C LYS A 134 11.63 -39.59 14.30
N PHE A 135 12.07 -39.68 13.04
CA PHE A 135 11.75 -40.83 12.16
C PHE A 135 12.39 -42.13 12.66
N ASN A 136 13.62 -42.07 13.18
CA ASN A 136 14.31 -43.22 13.74
C ASN A 136 13.58 -43.79 14.97
N ALA A 137 12.98 -42.93 15.80
CA ALA A 137 12.12 -43.32 16.91
C ALA A 137 10.86 -44.08 16.44
N LEU A 138 10.35 -43.77 15.24
CA LEU A 138 9.23 -44.45 14.59
C LEU A 138 9.66 -45.67 13.74
N HIS A 139 10.95 -46.02 13.76
CA HIS A 139 11.52 -47.08 12.91
C HIS A 139 11.28 -46.85 11.40
N ILE A 140 11.11 -45.59 11.00
CA ILE A 140 11.00 -45.18 9.60
C ILE A 140 12.40 -44.76 9.14
N PRO A 141 12.99 -45.40 8.12
CA PRO A 141 14.27 -44.94 7.57
C PRO A 141 14.08 -43.58 6.90
N PHE A 142 14.97 -42.63 7.23
CA PHE A 142 15.02 -41.32 6.60
C PHE A 142 16.27 -41.20 5.73
N TYR A 143 16.09 -41.41 4.42
CA TYR A 143 17.18 -41.43 3.45
C TYR A 143 17.39 -40.06 2.81
N VAL A 144 18.58 -39.49 3.02
CA VAL A 144 18.99 -38.23 2.43
C VAL A 144 20.08 -38.49 1.39
N PHE A 145 19.89 -37.97 0.18
CA PHE A 145 20.90 -38.08 -0.88
C PHE A 145 21.14 -36.75 -1.56
N ASN A 146 22.34 -36.60 -2.11
CA ASN A 146 22.76 -35.43 -2.87
C ASN A 146 22.78 -35.77 -4.37
N HIS A 147 22.10 -34.97 -5.17
CA HIS A 147 22.09 -35.09 -6.62
C HIS A 147 22.28 -33.73 -7.27
N ARG A 148 23.48 -33.50 -7.80
CA ARG A 148 23.85 -32.18 -8.34
C ARG A 148 23.11 -31.81 -9.63
N PRO A 149 22.96 -32.68 -10.65
CA PRO A 149 22.37 -32.25 -11.92
C PRO A 149 20.84 -32.15 -11.86
N ARG A 150 20.34 -30.92 -11.64
CA ARG A 150 18.90 -30.56 -11.54
C ARG A 150 18.01 -31.28 -12.57
N LYS A 151 18.39 -31.25 -13.85
CA LYS A 151 17.56 -31.80 -14.96
C LYS A 151 17.37 -33.32 -14.90
N THR A 152 18.24 -34.03 -14.19
CA THR A 152 18.21 -35.49 -14.07
C THR A 152 17.72 -35.96 -12.71
N LEU A 153 17.35 -35.03 -11.81
CA LEU A 153 16.82 -35.35 -10.50
C LEU A 153 15.57 -36.25 -10.57
N PRO A 154 14.58 -36.03 -11.47
CA PRO A 154 13.45 -36.94 -11.61
C PRO A 154 13.86 -38.39 -11.94
N GLN A 155 14.87 -38.57 -12.79
CA GLN A 155 15.39 -39.87 -13.18
C GLN A 155 16.11 -40.55 -12.02
N ALA A 156 16.91 -39.80 -11.26
CA ALA A 156 17.59 -40.31 -10.07
C ALA A 156 16.58 -40.77 -8.99
N VAL A 157 15.54 -39.97 -8.75
CA VAL A 157 14.44 -40.33 -7.84
C VAL A 157 13.77 -41.63 -8.29
N VAL A 158 13.34 -41.73 -9.54
CA VAL A 158 12.65 -42.93 -10.05
C VAL A 158 13.57 -44.16 -10.04
N ALA A 159 14.86 -44.00 -10.31
CA ALA A 159 15.84 -45.09 -10.23
C ALA A 159 16.00 -45.61 -8.80
N LEU A 160 16.00 -44.74 -7.79
CA LEU A 160 16.01 -45.14 -6.38
C LEU A 160 14.73 -45.92 -6.01
N LEU A 161 13.57 -45.43 -6.42
CA LEU A 161 12.29 -46.10 -6.18
C LEU A 161 12.24 -47.50 -6.82
N GLU A 162 12.80 -47.66 -8.03
CA GLU A 162 12.94 -48.94 -8.71
C GLU A 162 13.87 -49.89 -7.93
N SER A 163 15.00 -49.38 -7.42
CA SER A 163 15.96 -50.17 -6.63
C SER A 163 15.34 -50.71 -5.33
N TRP A 164 14.42 -49.96 -4.73
CA TRP A 164 13.68 -50.33 -3.52
C TRP A 164 12.38 -51.08 -3.80
N ARG A 165 12.05 -51.34 -5.08
CA ARG A 165 10.79 -51.96 -5.52
C ARG A 165 9.55 -51.29 -4.92
N VAL A 166 9.55 -49.97 -4.93
CA VAL A 166 8.45 -49.13 -4.44
C VAL A 166 7.34 -49.07 -5.47
N THR A 167 6.09 -49.22 -5.03
CA THR A 167 4.90 -49.07 -5.91
C THR A 167 4.24 -47.71 -5.80
N ASN A 168 4.37 -47.05 -4.64
CA ASN A 168 3.70 -45.78 -4.38
C ASN A 168 4.67 -44.77 -3.77
N ILE A 169 4.73 -43.58 -4.37
CA ILE A 169 5.41 -42.41 -3.84
C ILE A 169 4.41 -41.29 -3.57
N PHE A 170 4.47 -40.72 -2.37
CA PHE A 170 3.66 -39.59 -1.93
C PHE A 170 4.55 -38.37 -1.66
N ALA A 171 4.11 -37.19 -2.07
CA ALA A 171 4.78 -35.94 -1.76
C ALA A 171 3.78 -34.79 -1.63
N ASN A 172 4.15 -33.73 -0.90
CA ASN A 172 3.37 -32.49 -0.93
C ASN A 172 3.75 -31.64 -2.14
N LEU A 173 2.80 -30.88 -2.66
CA LEU A 173 2.98 -30.01 -3.82
C LEU A 173 3.81 -28.77 -3.45
N GLU A 174 4.78 -28.47 -4.32
CA GLU A 174 5.42 -27.16 -4.45
C GLU A 174 4.80 -26.46 -5.67
N TYR A 175 4.44 -25.19 -5.53
CA TYR A 175 3.61 -24.47 -6.51
C TYR A 175 4.44 -23.72 -7.56
N GLU A 176 5.73 -23.65 -7.35
CA GLU A 176 6.73 -23.05 -8.21
C GLU A 176 6.88 -23.83 -9.54
N VAL A 177 7.16 -23.12 -10.63
CA VAL A 177 7.10 -23.68 -12.00
C VAL A 177 8.09 -24.82 -12.23
N ASP A 178 9.28 -24.71 -11.65
CA ASP A 178 10.35 -25.68 -11.85
C ASP A 178 10.06 -26.99 -11.10
N GLU A 179 9.52 -26.88 -9.90
CA GLU A 179 9.11 -27.96 -9.02
C GLU A 179 7.89 -28.69 -9.60
N LEU A 180 6.91 -27.98 -10.12
CA LEU A 180 5.77 -28.60 -10.82
C LEU A 180 6.24 -29.36 -12.08
N ARG A 181 7.21 -28.83 -12.83
CA ARG A 181 7.81 -29.54 -13.99
C ARG A 181 8.57 -30.79 -13.55
N ARG A 182 9.31 -30.72 -12.43
CA ARG A 182 9.98 -31.88 -11.82
C ARG A 182 8.95 -32.96 -11.45
N ASP A 183 7.86 -32.57 -10.80
CA ASP A 183 6.84 -33.50 -10.32
C ASP A 183 6.05 -34.15 -11.49
N ILE A 184 5.71 -33.38 -12.52
CA ILE A 184 5.18 -33.93 -13.79
C ILE A 184 6.13 -34.96 -14.38
N ARG A 185 7.44 -34.68 -14.38
CA ARG A 185 8.43 -35.60 -14.96
C ARG A 185 8.58 -36.87 -14.14
N VAL A 186 8.54 -36.77 -12.80
CA VAL A 186 8.52 -37.93 -11.90
C VAL A 186 7.27 -38.77 -12.14
N TRP A 187 6.11 -38.15 -12.31
CA TRP A 187 4.87 -38.87 -12.62
C TRP A 187 4.95 -39.61 -13.96
N GLU A 188 5.46 -38.96 -15.02
CA GLU A 188 5.61 -39.56 -16.35
C GLU A 188 6.57 -40.76 -16.33
N LEU A 189 7.73 -40.61 -15.68
CA LEU A 189 8.73 -41.66 -15.54
C LEU A 189 8.25 -42.80 -14.63
N GLY A 190 7.60 -42.46 -13.52
CA GLY A 190 7.00 -43.43 -12.60
C GLY A 190 5.97 -44.28 -13.30
N LYS A 191 5.09 -43.68 -14.13
CA LYS A 191 4.12 -44.43 -14.94
C LYS A 191 4.76 -45.45 -15.87
N GLN A 192 5.88 -45.12 -16.50
CA GLN A 192 6.62 -46.07 -17.37
C GLN A 192 7.19 -47.26 -16.59
N LYS A 193 7.43 -47.08 -15.29
CA LYS A 193 8.05 -48.05 -14.38
C LYS A 193 7.05 -48.73 -13.43
N GLY A 194 5.75 -48.45 -13.55
CA GLY A 194 4.72 -48.99 -12.66
C GLY A 194 4.71 -48.37 -11.25
N ILE A 195 5.30 -47.18 -11.07
CA ILE A 195 5.37 -46.48 -9.78
C ILE A 195 4.33 -45.37 -9.76
N ARG A 196 3.33 -45.51 -8.90
CA ARG A 196 2.26 -44.53 -8.71
C ARG A 196 2.76 -43.33 -7.93
N SER A 197 2.74 -42.16 -8.55
CA SER A 197 3.10 -40.89 -7.91
C SER A 197 1.85 -40.10 -7.51
N VAL A 198 1.74 -39.72 -6.24
CA VAL A 198 0.61 -38.97 -5.69
C VAL A 198 1.11 -37.69 -5.03
N PHE A 199 0.60 -36.55 -5.47
CA PHE A 199 0.95 -35.24 -4.93
C PHE A 199 -0.25 -34.59 -4.25
N LEU A 200 -0.05 -34.01 -3.06
CA LEU A 200 -1.14 -33.48 -2.22
C LEU A 200 -0.94 -31.99 -1.89
N HIS A 201 -2.04 -31.25 -1.80
CA HIS A 201 -2.04 -29.87 -1.32
C HIS A 201 -1.89 -29.86 0.20
N ASP A 202 -0.81 -29.24 0.68
CA ASP A 202 -0.48 -29.16 2.11
C ASP A 202 0.11 -27.81 2.50
N ARG A 203 0.74 -27.11 1.56
CA ARG A 203 1.40 -25.82 1.82
C ARG A 203 0.40 -24.68 2.10
N VAL A 204 -0.71 -24.60 1.38
CA VAL A 204 -1.78 -23.61 1.60
C VAL A 204 -2.90 -24.19 2.44
N ILE A 205 -3.74 -23.33 3.02
CA ILE A 205 -4.88 -23.75 3.84
C ILE A 205 -6.05 -24.14 2.92
N VAL A 206 -6.36 -23.27 1.95
CA VAL A 206 -7.41 -23.50 0.96
C VAL A 206 -6.76 -23.78 -0.38
N ASP A 207 -7.15 -24.84 -1.06
CA ASP A 207 -6.52 -25.24 -2.31
C ASP A 207 -6.74 -24.21 -3.45
N PRO A 208 -5.75 -24.02 -4.35
CA PRO A 208 -5.90 -23.13 -5.49
C PRO A 208 -7.06 -23.57 -6.40
N GLY A 209 -7.87 -22.62 -6.84
CA GLY A 209 -9.04 -22.85 -7.68
C GLY A 209 -10.37 -23.04 -6.93
N VAL A 210 -10.33 -23.20 -5.60
CA VAL A 210 -11.55 -23.22 -4.76
C VAL A 210 -12.14 -21.82 -4.60
N CYS A 211 -11.30 -20.80 -4.38
CA CYS A 211 -11.75 -19.41 -4.31
C CYS A 211 -12.12 -18.88 -5.70
N LYS A 212 -13.42 -18.88 -6.02
CA LYS A 212 -13.96 -18.45 -7.33
C LYS A 212 -14.83 -17.20 -7.23
N THR A 213 -14.77 -16.37 -8.28
CA THR A 213 -15.65 -15.21 -8.50
C THR A 213 -17.12 -15.63 -8.64
N LYS A 214 -18.04 -14.66 -8.58
CA LYS A 214 -19.48 -14.86 -8.86
C LYS A 214 -19.78 -15.45 -10.25
N GLN A 215 -18.83 -15.41 -11.18
CA GLN A 215 -18.92 -16.00 -12.52
C GLN A 215 -18.30 -17.41 -12.61
N ASP A 216 -18.06 -18.08 -11.47
CA ASP A 216 -17.44 -19.41 -11.35
C ASP A 216 -16.02 -19.53 -11.96
N LYS A 217 -15.37 -18.39 -12.22
CA LYS A 217 -13.95 -18.33 -12.60
C LYS A 217 -13.08 -18.15 -11.35
N PRO A 218 -11.90 -18.78 -11.24
CA PRO A 218 -10.99 -18.54 -10.12
C PRO A 218 -10.77 -17.04 -9.91
N TYR A 219 -10.76 -16.56 -8.65
CA TYR A 219 -10.58 -15.13 -8.36
C TYR A 219 -9.33 -14.58 -9.02
N THR A 220 -8.24 -15.32 -8.92
CA THR A 220 -6.97 -14.99 -9.57
C THR A 220 -7.11 -14.86 -11.09
N ALA A 221 -8.00 -15.58 -11.76
CA ALA A 221 -8.18 -15.46 -13.22
C ALA A 221 -8.84 -14.14 -13.69
N ASN A 222 -9.59 -13.43 -12.84
CA ASN A 222 -10.46 -12.31 -13.25
C ASN A 222 -10.46 -11.08 -12.34
N CYS A 223 -10.27 -11.23 -11.03
CA CYS A 223 -10.32 -10.16 -10.04
C CYS A 223 -9.07 -10.25 -9.15
N GLN A 224 -8.10 -9.37 -9.42
CA GLN A 224 -6.72 -9.45 -8.97
C GLN A 224 -6.48 -8.63 -7.69
N VAL A 225 -7.50 -8.54 -6.85
CA VAL A 225 -7.58 -7.66 -5.67
C VAL A 225 -7.72 -8.53 -4.43
N TYR A 226 -7.02 -8.18 -3.35
CA TYR A 226 -6.91 -9.03 -2.17
C TYR A 226 -8.22 -9.15 -1.37
N SER A 227 -8.97 -8.06 -1.15
CA SER A 227 -10.20 -8.13 -0.32
C SER A 227 -11.27 -9.09 -0.81
N PRO A 228 -11.70 -9.02 -2.09
CA PRO A 228 -12.73 -9.92 -2.58
C PRO A 228 -12.28 -11.38 -2.49
N TRP A 229 -10.98 -11.62 -2.66
CA TRP A 229 -10.36 -12.92 -2.47
C TRP A 229 -10.39 -13.35 -0.99
N LEU A 230 -9.96 -12.49 -0.06
CA LEU A 230 -9.95 -12.76 1.39
C LEU A 230 -11.35 -13.08 1.92
N LYS A 231 -12.37 -12.33 1.49
CA LYS A 231 -13.76 -12.59 1.85
C LYS A 231 -14.19 -13.99 1.40
N THR A 232 -13.89 -14.35 0.16
CA THR A 232 -14.21 -15.66 -0.40
C THR A 232 -13.41 -16.79 0.25
N TRP A 233 -12.13 -16.55 0.55
CA TRP A 233 -11.26 -17.48 1.27
C TRP A 233 -11.81 -17.77 2.66
N THR A 234 -12.15 -16.73 3.42
CA THR A 234 -12.72 -16.84 4.77
C THR A 234 -14.09 -17.53 4.76
N GLU A 235 -14.96 -17.18 3.81
CA GLU A 235 -16.26 -17.83 3.65
C GLU A 235 -16.11 -19.31 3.29
N SER A 236 -15.19 -19.66 2.38
CA SER A 236 -14.96 -21.04 1.96
C SER A 236 -14.39 -21.89 3.10
N LEU A 237 -13.45 -21.32 3.86
CA LEU A 237 -12.85 -21.95 5.03
C LEU A 237 -13.88 -22.19 6.13
N ASN A 238 -14.72 -21.19 6.44
CA ASN A 238 -15.79 -21.33 7.43
C ASN A 238 -16.94 -22.24 6.98
N LYS A 239 -17.16 -22.40 5.67
CA LYS A 239 -18.12 -23.39 5.13
C LYS A 239 -17.60 -24.82 5.25
N ASN A 240 -16.29 -25.03 5.13
CA ASN A 240 -15.67 -26.35 5.16
C ASN A 240 -14.42 -26.35 6.04
N LEU A 241 -14.60 -26.60 7.34
CA LEU A 241 -13.50 -26.65 8.30
C LEU A 241 -12.58 -27.86 8.10
N VAL A 242 -12.90 -28.81 7.21
CA VAL A 242 -12.01 -29.95 6.86
C VAL A 242 -10.66 -29.44 6.32
N TRP A 243 -10.64 -28.27 5.69
CA TRP A 243 -9.39 -27.63 5.27
C TRP A 243 -8.43 -27.34 6.43
N LEU A 244 -8.94 -27.17 7.65
CA LEU A 244 -8.18 -26.94 8.87
C LEU A 244 -7.95 -28.22 9.69
N GLU A 245 -8.46 -29.38 9.30
CA GLU A 245 -8.22 -30.61 10.06
C GLU A 245 -6.75 -31.01 10.06
N ALA A 246 -6.30 -31.53 11.20
CA ALA A 246 -4.92 -32.00 11.35
C ALA A 246 -4.77 -33.33 10.65
N ALA A 247 -3.77 -33.45 9.77
CA ALA A 247 -3.42 -34.76 9.25
C ALA A 247 -2.87 -35.66 10.37
N PRO A 248 -3.26 -36.95 10.43
CA PRO A 248 -2.84 -37.86 11.48
C PRO A 248 -1.32 -38.09 11.42
N ALA A 249 -0.71 -38.33 12.59
CA ALA A 249 0.69 -38.69 12.69
C ALA A 249 0.95 -40.05 12.00
N PRO A 250 2.16 -40.26 11.42
CA PRO A 250 2.49 -41.54 10.83
C PRO A 250 2.61 -42.63 11.90
N HIS A 251 2.23 -43.85 11.53
CA HIS A 251 2.43 -45.01 12.35
C HIS A 251 3.86 -45.54 12.24
N PRO A 252 4.42 -46.09 13.33
CA PRO A 252 5.74 -46.68 13.31
C PRO A 252 5.76 -47.94 12.44
N ASN A 253 6.90 -48.18 11.79
CA ASN A 253 7.15 -49.46 11.13
C ASN A 253 7.44 -50.56 12.16
N ASP A 254 7.33 -51.81 11.73
CA ASP A 254 7.84 -52.94 12.49
C ASP A 254 9.38 -52.85 12.66
N ILE A 255 9.88 -53.24 13.84
CA ILE A 255 11.31 -53.14 14.16
C ILE A 255 12.18 -54.02 13.26
N SER A 256 11.60 -55.08 12.68
CA SER A 256 12.26 -55.99 11.73
C SER A 256 12.81 -55.28 10.49
N VAL A 257 12.28 -54.12 10.11
CA VAL A 257 12.76 -53.31 8.98
C VAL A 257 14.24 -52.94 9.15
N ARG A 258 14.72 -52.78 10.39
CA ARG A 258 16.14 -52.52 10.68
C ARG A 258 17.06 -53.68 10.30
N GLY A 259 16.56 -54.90 10.34
CA GLY A 259 17.29 -56.11 9.94
C GLY A 259 17.15 -56.46 8.45
N SER A 260 16.37 -55.67 7.68
CA SER A 260 16.20 -55.89 6.25
C SER A 260 17.51 -55.61 5.50
N THR A 261 17.90 -56.54 4.64
CA THR A 261 19.07 -56.38 3.75
C THR A 261 18.91 -55.22 2.77
N THR A 262 17.68 -54.85 2.42
CA THR A 262 17.38 -53.77 1.46
C THR A 262 17.23 -52.41 2.14
N PHE A 263 16.64 -52.36 3.35
CA PHE A 263 16.23 -51.11 3.98
C PHE A 263 17.05 -50.75 5.23
N GLY A 264 17.75 -51.71 5.83
CA GLY A 264 18.55 -51.50 7.04
C GLY A 264 19.66 -50.45 6.84
N ASP A 265 20.31 -50.45 5.68
CA ASP A 265 21.36 -49.47 5.36
C ASP A 265 20.82 -48.04 5.21
N LEU A 266 19.53 -47.86 4.91
CA LEU A 266 18.93 -46.53 4.79
C LEU A 266 18.91 -45.76 6.12
N PHE A 267 18.91 -46.47 7.26
CA PHE A 267 19.01 -45.83 8.59
C PHE A 267 20.38 -45.19 8.84
N ARG A 268 21.42 -45.61 8.10
CA ARG A 268 22.79 -45.11 8.22
C ARG A 268 23.07 -43.91 7.29
N SER A 269 22.07 -43.42 6.57
CA SER A 269 22.20 -42.27 5.69
C SER A 269 22.59 -41.01 6.48
N ASP A 270 23.76 -40.46 6.21
CA ASP A 270 24.25 -39.25 6.88
C ASP A 270 23.70 -37.97 6.22
N ILE A 271 23.44 -36.97 7.06
CA ILE A 271 23.04 -35.64 6.62
C ILE A 271 24.32 -34.80 6.60
N PRO A 272 24.66 -34.15 5.47
CA PRO A 272 25.87 -33.36 5.40
C PRO A 272 25.75 -32.11 6.29
N ASP A 273 26.85 -31.69 6.92
CA ASP A 273 26.89 -30.48 7.75
C ASP A 273 26.72 -29.18 6.93
N PHE A 274 27.13 -29.22 5.65
CA PHE A 274 26.97 -28.11 4.70
C PHE A 274 26.82 -28.63 3.27
N VAL A 275 26.33 -27.76 2.39
CA VAL A 275 26.27 -28.02 0.95
C VAL A 275 27.33 -27.16 0.27
N ASN A 276 28.18 -27.76 -0.57
CA ASN A 276 29.25 -27.05 -1.29
C ASN A 276 28.69 -25.87 -2.10
N GLY A 277 29.21 -24.68 -1.87
CA GLY A 277 28.75 -23.42 -2.48
C GLY A 277 27.66 -22.69 -1.68
N PHE A 278 27.22 -23.26 -0.55
CA PHE A 278 26.21 -22.70 0.34
C PHE A 278 26.67 -22.78 1.81
N GLU A 279 27.97 -22.61 2.05
CA GLU A 279 28.53 -22.56 3.39
C GLU A 279 28.00 -21.34 4.14
N CYS A 280 27.36 -21.57 5.28
CA CYS A 280 26.81 -20.52 6.14
C CYS A 280 27.92 -19.99 7.06
N CYS A 281 28.53 -18.85 6.70
CA CYS A 281 29.63 -18.25 7.46
C CYS A 281 29.24 -17.83 8.88
N ASP A 282 27.96 -17.55 9.12
CA ASP A 282 27.38 -17.11 10.38
C ASP A 282 26.51 -18.19 11.06
N ALA A 283 26.75 -19.46 10.76
CA ALA A 283 25.97 -20.60 11.27
C ALA A 283 25.80 -20.63 12.79
N ILE A 284 26.85 -20.27 13.56
CA ILE A 284 26.79 -20.24 15.04
C ILE A 284 25.74 -19.22 15.51
N THR A 285 25.77 -18.02 14.95
CA THR A 285 24.83 -16.94 15.25
C THR A 285 23.42 -17.29 14.77
N MET A 286 23.29 -17.87 13.57
CA MET A 286 22.00 -18.29 13.01
C MET A 286 21.32 -19.38 13.85
N ARG A 287 22.09 -20.28 14.47
CA ARG A 287 21.55 -21.28 15.42
C ARG A 287 20.94 -20.64 16.67
N GLN A 288 21.51 -19.54 17.14
CA GLN A 288 20.98 -18.80 18.29
C GLN A 288 19.71 -18.04 17.92
N PHE A 289 19.70 -17.35 16.78
CA PHE A 289 18.53 -16.59 16.32
C PHE A 289 17.37 -17.52 15.93
N TRP A 290 17.67 -18.62 15.24
CA TRP A 290 16.69 -19.49 14.59
C TRP A 290 16.92 -20.96 14.98
N PRO A 291 16.55 -21.38 16.21
CA PRO A 291 16.66 -22.77 16.63
C PRO A 291 15.79 -23.69 15.76
N ALA A 292 16.28 -24.89 15.43
CA ALA A 292 15.57 -25.84 14.57
C ALA A 292 14.57 -26.72 15.37
N GLY A 293 13.56 -27.24 14.68
CA GLY A 293 12.57 -28.18 15.22
C GLY A 293 11.17 -27.59 15.44
N THR A 294 10.16 -28.44 15.28
CA THR A 294 8.73 -28.11 15.42
C THR A 294 8.41 -27.57 16.82
N GLU A 295 9.02 -28.12 17.86
CA GLU A 295 8.81 -27.71 19.26
C GLU A 295 9.23 -26.25 19.48
N HIS A 296 10.37 -25.83 18.94
CA HIS A 296 10.79 -24.43 19.02
C HIS A 296 9.83 -23.51 18.25
N ALA A 297 9.36 -23.92 17.06
CA ALA A 297 8.36 -23.16 16.31
C ALA A 297 7.07 -22.94 17.13
N ARG A 298 6.59 -24.00 17.82
CA ARG A 298 5.42 -23.94 18.71
C ARG A 298 5.66 -23.01 19.89
N GLN A 299 6.82 -23.08 20.54
CA GLN A 299 7.20 -22.20 21.65
C GLN A 299 7.26 -20.73 21.23
N ILE A 300 7.83 -20.43 20.06
CA ILE A 300 7.87 -19.06 19.51
C ILE A 300 6.44 -18.55 19.30
N LEU A 301 5.58 -19.40 18.73
CA LEU A 301 4.18 -19.09 18.56
C LEU A 301 3.45 -18.90 19.90
N ASP A 302 3.69 -19.75 20.90
CA ASP A 302 3.13 -19.57 22.25
C ASP A 302 3.54 -18.25 22.87
N ARG A 303 4.80 -17.86 22.72
CA ARG A 303 5.27 -16.54 23.20
C ARG A 303 4.56 -15.41 22.51
N PHE A 304 4.33 -15.48 21.20
CA PHE A 304 3.56 -14.46 20.50
C PHE A 304 2.14 -14.28 21.07
N PHE A 305 1.53 -15.37 21.54
CA PHE A 305 0.18 -15.36 22.13
C PHE A 305 0.13 -14.95 23.59
N THR A 306 1.26 -15.02 24.31
CA THR A 306 1.28 -14.91 25.77
C THR A 306 2.17 -13.81 26.30
N THR A 307 2.95 -13.11 25.47
CA THR A 307 3.93 -12.10 25.92
C THR A 307 3.66 -10.72 25.32
N LYS A 308 4.05 -9.65 26.02
CA LYS A 308 4.01 -8.26 25.54
C LYS A 308 5.18 -7.95 24.60
N ALA A 309 5.00 -7.01 23.68
CA ALA A 309 6.09 -6.48 22.86
C ALA A 309 7.08 -5.68 23.73
N LYS A 310 8.38 -5.89 23.53
CA LYS A 310 9.46 -5.15 24.21
C LYS A 310 10.56 -4.75 23.23
N SER A 311 11.15 -3.58 23.44
CA SER A 311 12.32 -3.12 22.69
C SER A 311 13.60 -3.88 23.03
N THR A 312 13.72 -4.44 24.23
CA THR A 312 14.89 -5.28 24.61
C THR A 312 14.94 -6.60 23.85
N GLN A 313 13.81 -7.03 23.29
CA GLN A 313 13.70 -8.22 22.46
C GLN A 313 13.75 -7.88 20.96
N LEU A 314 14.04 -6.62 20.65
CA LEU A 314 14.25 -6.18 19.28
C LEU A 314 15.57 -6.75 18.73
N GLY A 315 15.54 -7.07 17.44
CA GLY A 315 16.73 -7.28 16.64
C GLY A 315 17.42 -8.62 16.89
N ASN A 316 18.77 -8.59 16.99
CA ASN A 316 19.71 -9.72 16.97
C ASN A 316 19.61 -10.65 18.21
N VAL A 317 18.40 -11.04 18.57
CA VAL A 317 18.10 -11.92 19.70
C VAL A 317 17.15 -13.01 19.25
N SER A 318 17.28 -14.17 19.88
CA SER A 318 16.33 -15.26 19.69
C SER A 318 14.91 -14.79 20.07
N PRO A 319 13.87 -15.16 19.31
CA PRO A 319 12.48 -14.98 19.76
C PRO A 319 12.20 -15.69 21.11
N LEU A 320 13.07 -16.64 21.49
CA LEU A 320 13.04 -17.36 22.76
C LEU A 320 13.96 -16.78 23.85
N ALA A 321 14.57 -15.60 23.64
CA ALA A 321 15.43 -14.95 24.63
C ALA A 321 14.69 -14.59 25.94
N GLU A 322 15.41 -14.56 27.07
CA GLU A 322 14.84 -14.22 28.38
C GLU A 322 14.32 -12.77 28.46
N GLY A 323 13.55 -12.44 29.51
CA GLY A 323 13.05 -11.08 29.75
C GLY A 323 11.67 -10.76 29.15
N ALA A 324 11.01 -11.73 28.53
CA ALA A 324 9.62 -11.61 28.07
C ALA A 324 8.67 -11.43 29.26
N GLU A 325 7.70 -10.53 29.16
CA GLU A 325 6.66 -10.37 30.17
C GLU A 325 5.38 -11.04 29.71
N SER A 326 4.91 -12.02 30.49
CA SER A 326 3.68 -12.75 30.19
C SER A 326 2.43 -11.91 30.45
N SER A 327 1.60 -11.75 29.43
CA SER A 327 0.29 -11.12 29.50
C SER A 327 -0.58 -11.63 28.37
N VAL A 328 -1.71 -12.26 28.68
CA VAL A 328 -2.66 -12.73 27.66
C VAL A 328 -3.45 -11.55 27.07
N GLY A 329 -4.00 -10.68 27.92
CA GLY A 329 -4.80 -9.52 27.47
C GLY A 329 -3.99 -8.39 26.82
N GLY A 330 -2.69 -8.32 27.10
CA GLY A 330 -1.74 -7.40 26.45
C GLY A 330 -0.75 -8.11 25.53
N SER A 331 -1.05 -9.34 25.11
CA SER A 331 -0.15 -10.12 24.26
C SER A 331 0.07 -9.47 22.91
N ARG A 332 1.19 -9.79 22.27
CA ARG A 332 1.54 -9.32 20.93
C ARG A 332 0.48 -9.65 19.89
N ILE A 333 -0.16 -10.83 19.95
CA ILE A 333 -1.23 -11.16 19.01
C ILE A 333 -2.47 -10.26 19.18
N ILE A 334 -2.85 -9.93 20.43
CA ILE A 334 -3.99 -9.03 20.69
C ILE A 334 -3.66 -7.62 20.21
N LYS A 335 -2.41 -7.19 20.43
CA LYS A 335 -1.90 -5.87 20.04
C LYS A 335 -1.38 -5.78 18.61
N TYR A 336 -1.46 -6.87 17.85
CA TYR A 336 -0.84 -6.96 16.53
C TYR A 336 -1.36 -5.87 15.57
N GLY A 337 -2.66 -5.56 15.61
CA GLY A 337 -3.24 -4.49 14.81
C GLY A 337 -2.62 -3.12 15.07
N ASP A 338 -2.34 -2.80 16.34
CA ASP A 338 -1.81 -1.49 16.76
C ASP A 338 -0.29 -1.38 16.59
N ASP A 339 0.42 -2.51 16.68
CA ASP A 339 1.87 -2.56 16.87
C ASP A 339 2.65 -3.16 15.69
N ARG A 340 2.01 -3.85 14.73
CA ARG A 340 2.71 -4.59 13.66
C ARG A 340 3.64 -3.75 12.79
N ASP A 341 3.45 -2.44 12.75
CA ASP A 341 4.27 -1.51 11.96
C ASP A 341 5.47 -0.96 12.71
N LYS A 342 5.48 -1.12 14.04
CA LYS A 342 6.56 -0.65 14.91
C LYS A 342 7.71 -1.65 14.88
N ALA A 343 8.75 -1.29 14.15
CA ALA A 343 10.00 -2.02 14.05
C ALA A 343 10.93 -1.79 15.24
N ASP A 344 10.61 -0.87 16.17
CA ASP A 344 11.42 -0.56 17.35
C ASP A 344 11.09 -1.39 18.60
N ILE A 345 10.15 -2.32 18.45
CA ILE A 345 9.73 -3.30 19.45
C ILE A 345 9.56 -4.68 18.79
N ASP A 346 9.56 -5.74 19.60
CA ASP A 346 9.25 -7.09 19.12
C ASP A 346 7.74 -7.28 18.90
N SER A 347 7.16 -6.61 17.90
CA SER A 347 5.71 -6.57 17.64
C SER A 347 5.17 -7.79 16.88
N THR A 348 6.01 -8.47 16.11
CA THR A 348 5.60 -9.58 15.23
C THR A 348 5.90 -10.95 15.82
N SER A 349 5.40 -12.02 15.19
CA SER A 349 5.60 -13.40 15.68
C SER A 349 6.98 -13.99 15.36
N ARG A 350 7.69 -13.43 14.36
CA ARG A 350 8.93 -13.98 13.78
C ARG A 350 8.84 -15.46 13.36
N ILE A 351 7.64 -15.94 13.02
CA ILE A 351 7.39 -17.35 12.66
C ILE A 351 7.68 -17.65 11.18
N SER A 352 7.98 -16.63 10.36
CA SER A 352 8.14 -16.77 8.91
C SER A 352 9.20 -17.79 8.47
N PRO A 353 10.38 -17.95 9.12
CA PRO A 353 11.36 -18.96 8.69
C PRO A 353 10.83 -20.40 8.85
N TYR A 354 10.04 -20.63 9.91
CA TYR A 354 9.43 -21.91 10.22
C TYR A 354 8.27 -22.22 9.28
N LEU A 355 7.45 -21.22 8.95
CA LEU A 355 6.38 -21.36 7.95
C LEU A 355 6.90 -21.59 6.54
N ALA A 356 7.94 -20.86 6.13
CA ALA A 356 8.51 -20.96 4.79
C ALA A 356 9.24 -22.30 4.55
N SER A 357 9.78 -22.90 5.62
CA SER A 357 10.40 -24.23 5.59
C SER A 357 9.41 -25.37 5.92
N GLY A 358 8.16 -25.04 6.26
CA GLY A 358 7.13 -26.01 6.62
C GLY A 358 7.37 -26.79 7.90
N VAL A 359 8.19 -26.25 8.81
CA VAL A 359 8.43 -26.79 10.16
C VAL A 359 7.16 -26.72 11.02
N ILE A 360 6.28 -25.76 10.73
CA ILE A 360 4.93 -25.66 11.28
C ILE A 360 3.94 -25.43 10.14
N SER A 361 2.76 -26.03 10.20
CA SER A 361 1.73 -25.84 9.18
C SER A 361 0.95 -24.55 9.43
N ALA A 362 0.52 -23.87 8.35
CA ALA A 362 -0.36 -22.71 8.48
C ALA A 362 -1.73 -23.09 9.11
N ARG A 363 -2.18 -24.34 8.91
CA ARG A 363 -3.42 -24.86 9.52
C ARG A 363 -3.30 -24.99 11.03
N GLU A 364 -2.18 -25.50 11.54
CA GLU A 364 -1.91 -25.60 12.97
C GLU A 364 -1.95 -24.22 13.62
N ILE A 365 -1.37 -23.23 12.95
CA ILE A 365 -1.41 -21.84 13.41
C ILE A 365 -2.85 -21.33 13.49
N VAL A 366 -3.66 -21.49 12.42
CA VAL A 366 -5.05 -21.02 12.43
C VAL A 366 -5.88 -21.75 13.49
N ARG A 367 -5.73 -23.08 13.65
CA ARG A 367 -6.36 -23.82 14.75
C ARG A 367 -6.00 -23.22 16.11
N LYS A 368 -4.73 -22.90 16.34
CA LYS A 368 -4.27 -22.27 17.58
C LYS A 368 -4.89 -20.88 17.83
N THR A 369 -5.10 -20.08 16.78
CA THR A 369 -5.85 -18.80 16.93
C THR A 369 -7.30 -19.03 17.33
N MET A 370 -7.96 -20.04 16.75
CA MET A 370 -9.33 -20.40 17.09
C MET A 370 -9.43 -20.90 18.53
N ASP A 371 -8.50 -21.74 18.96
CA ASP A 371 -8.41 -22.24 20.35
C ASP A 371 -8.16 -21.11 21.34
N PHE A 372 -7.27 -20.17 21.01
CA PHE A 372 -6.96 -18.99 21.82
C PHE A 372 -8.18 -18.08 22.02
N LEU A 373 -8.93 -17.82 20.94
CA LEU A 373 -10.17 -17.03 20.98
C LEU A 373 -11.38 -17.83 21.48
N LYS A 374 -11.26 -19.16 21.63
CA LYS A 374 -12.35 -20.10 21.96
C LYS A 374 -13.53 -20.01 20.98
N ILE A 375 -13.22 -19.85 19.70
CA ILE A 375 -14.22 -19.73 18.62
C ILE A 375 -14.24 -20.99 17.74
N LYS A 376 -15.38 -21.22 17.07
CA LYS A 376 -15.58 -22.36 16.15
C LYS A 376 -15.48 -21.99 14.68
N LYS A 377 -15.26 -20.71 14.39
CA LYS A 377 -15.11 -20.15 13.03
C LYS A 377 -13.82 -19.37 12.98
N VAL A 378 -13.21 -19.30 11.81
CA VAL A 378 -12.03 -18.47 11.56
C VAL A 378 -12.43 -17.00 11.64
N GLU A 379 -11.74 -16.26 12.49
CA GLU A 379 -11.82 -14.81 12.62
C GLU A 379 -10.73 -14.18 11.76
N ALA A 380 -11.13 -13.38 10.78
CA ALA A 380 -10.24 -12.68 9.85
C ALA A 380 -10.67 -11.22 9.65
N SER A 381 -11.44 -10.64 10.57
CA SER A 381 -11.83 -9.23 10.51
C SER A 381 -10.70 -8.30 10.95
N ARG A 382 -10.79 -7.04 10.53
CA ARG A 382 -9.86 -5.97 10.94
C ARG A 382 -10.13 -5.43 12.35
N GLY A 383 -11.27 -5.78 12.95
CA GLY A 383 -11.70 -5.22 14.24
C GLY A 383 -10.87 -5.69 15.45
N ASN A 384 -9.92 -6.61 15.28
CA ASN A 384 -9.04 -7.07 16.35
C ASN A 384 -7.69 -7.59 15.82
N GLY A 385 -6.66 -7.60 16.67
CA GLY A 385 -5.31 -8.00 16.29
C GLY A 385 -5.17 -9.45 15.81
N VAL A 386 -5.96 -10.39 16.34
CA VAL A 386 -5.93 -11.80 15.90
C VAL A 386 -6.46 -11.92 14.47
N GLY A 387 -7.56 -11.24 14.15
CA GLY A 387 -8.15 -11.24 12.81
C GLY A 387 -7.20 -10.64 11.77
N ILE A 388 -6.53 -9.52 12.10
CA ILE A 388 -5.47 -8.93 11.25
C ILE A 388 -4.32 -9.94 11.05
N TRP A 389 -3.90 -10.62 12.11
CA TRP A 389 -2.82 -11.61 12.00
C TRP A 389 -3.18 -12.82 11.13
N VAL A 390 -4.43 -13.28 11.18
CA VAL A 390 -4.95 -14.34 10.28
C VAL A 390 -4.96 -13.86 8.82
N GLN A 391 -5.24 -12.58 8.57
CA GLN A 391 -5.12 -12.02 7.21
C GLN A 391 -3.68 -12.09 6.68
N GLU A 392 -2.66 -11.91 7.52
CA GLU A 392 -1.26 -12.09 7.07
C GLU A 392 -0.97 -13.52 6.58
N LEU A 393 -1.61 -14.52 7.19
CA LEU A 393 -1.54 -15.91 6.71
C LEU A 393 -2.32 -16.07 5.39
N ALA A 394 -3.42 -15.35 5.23
CA ALA A 394 -4.20 -15.35 4.01
C ALA A 394 -3.43 -14.68 2.85
N TRP A 395 -2.64 -13.63 3.09
CA TRP A 395 -1.72 -13.05 2.09
C TRP A 395 -0.73 -14.07 1.53
N ARG A 396 -0.20 -14.96 2.39
CA ARG A 396 0.65 -16.07 1.94
C ARG A 396 -0.09 -17.01 0.99
N ASP A 397 -1.31 -17.42 1.33
CA ASP A 397 -2.14 -18.25 0.45
C ASP A 397 -2.49 -17.52 -0.86
N PHE A 398 -2.79 -16.22 -0.79
CA PHE A 398 -3.07 -15.38 -1.95
C PHE A 398 -1.91 -15.36 -2.94
N TYR A 399 -0.69 -15.09 -2.47
CA TYR A 399 0.47 -15.09 -3.37
C TYR A 399 0.76 -16.46 -3.99
N ASN A 400 0.53 -17.55 -3.26
CA ASN A 400 0.61 -18.91 -3.83
C ASN A 400 -0.49 -19.15 -4.88
N HIS A 401 -1.70 -18.61 -4.67
CA HIS A 401 -2.79 -18.69 -5.65
C HIS A 401 -2.51 -17.85 -6.89
N VAL A 402 -1.85 -16.70 -6.75
CA VAL A 402 -1.42 -15.86 -7.88
C VAL A 402 -0.34 -16.59 -8.68
N LEU A 403 0.68 -17.13 -8.01
CA LEU A 403 1.77 -17.89 -8.62
C LEU A 403 1.26 -19.09 -9.44
N THR A 404 0.30 -19.84 -8.91
CA THR A 404 -0.25 -21.02 -9.59
C THR A 404 -1.14 -20.68 -10.78
N SER A 405 -1.90 -19.59 -10.70
CA SER A 405 -2.75 -19.12 -11.79
C SER A 405 -1.98 -18.37 -12.87
N PHE A 406 -0.89 -17.71 -12.51
CA PHE A 406 -0.02 -16.95 -13.42
C PHE A 406 1.44 -17.31 -13.22
N PRO A 407 1.85 -18.52 -13.63
CA PRO A 407 3.23 -18.98 -13.59
C PRO A 407 4.28 -17.95 -14.06
N ARG A 408 3.94 -17.08 -15.03
CA ARG A 408 4.84 -16.04 -15.55
C ARG A 408 5.48 -15.14 -14.48
N VAL A 409 4.81 -14.92 -13.34
CA VAL A 409 5.32 -14.02 -12.28
C VAL A 409 6.62 -14.55 -11.67
N SER A 410 6.81 -15.87 -11.67
CA SER A 410 8.06 -16.53 -11.26
C SER A 410 9.13 -16.60 -12.36
N MET A 411 8.83 -16.09 -13.56
CA MET A 411 9.70 -16.16 -14.73
C MET A 411 10.36 -14.80 -15.04
N GLY A 412 10.53 -13.97 -14.01
CA GLY A 412 11.12 -12.62 -14.09
C GLY A 412 10.24 -11.60 -14.82
N ARG A 413 8.96 -11.90 -15.04
CA ARG A 413 8.01 -10.96 -15.68
C ARG A 413 7.12 -10.28 -14.64
N PRO A 414 6.80 -8.99 -14.83
CA PRO A 414 5.83 -8.33 -13.99
C PRO A 414 4.44 -8.90 -14.23
N PHE A 415 3.62 -8.92 -13.20
CA PHE A 415 2.23 -9.30 -13.30
C PHE A 415 1.47 -8.38 -14.26
N GLN A 416 1.67 -7.07 -14.12
CA GLN A 416 1.19 -6.04 -15.05
C GLN A 416 2.15 -5.90 -16.22
N GLU A 417 1.89 -6.66 -17.29
CA GLU A 417 2.73 -6.73 -18.49
C GLU A 417 2.97 -5.37 -19.18
N LYS A 418 2.09 -4.37 -19.01
CA LYS A 418 2.32 -3.00 -19.50
C LYS A 418 3.58 -2.34 -18.94
N PHE A 419 4.09 -2.82 -17.81
CA PHE A 419 5.33 -2.35 -17.18
C PHE A 419 6.54 -3.25 -17.48
N ALA A 420 6.41 -4.24 -18.37
CA ALA A 420 7.51 -5.12 -18.75
C ALA A 420 8.66 -4.36 -19.43
N ASP A 421 8.34 -3.27 -20.14
CA ASP A 421 9.28 -2.46 -20.92
C ASP A 421 9.76 -1.20 -20.17
N VAL A 422 9.53 -1.12 -18.85
CA VAL A 422 10.10 -0.04 -18.02
C VAL A 422 11.63 -0.11 -18.10
N LYS A 423 12.24 1.02 -18.44
CA LYS A 423 13.69 1.17 -18.47
C LYS A 423 14.17 1.55 -17.07
N TRP A 424 14.77 0.59 -16.39
CA TRP A 424 15.39 0.79 -15.08
C TRP A 424 16.79 1.37 -15.23
N GLU A 425 17.21 2.14 -14.23
CA GLU A 425 18.56 2.68 -14.16
C GLU A 425 19.59 1.56 -13.91
N THR A 426 20.83 1.82 -14.31
CA THR A 426 21.96 0.92 -14.04
C THR A 426 23.02 1.68 -13.25
N ASN A 427 23.07 1.43 -11.94
CA ASN A 427 24.06 2.05 -11.06
C ASN A 427 24.52 1.04 -10.01
N GLU A 428 25.66 0.40 -10.28
CA GLU A 428 26.22 -0.62 -9.40
C GLU A 428 26.66 -0.02 -8.06
N ILE A 429 27.11 1.23 -8.03
CA ILE A 429 27.54 1.91 -6.79
C ILE A 429 26.33 2.07 -5.86
N HIS A 430 25.19 2.55 -6.38
CA HIS A 430 23.96 2.69 -5.61
C HIS A 430 23.41 1.33 -5.16
N LEU A 431 23.45 0.32 -6.03
CA LEU A 431 23.02 -1.03 -5.70
C LEU A 431 23.87 -1.61 -4.56
N GLN A 432 25.19 -1.45 -4.62
CA GLN A 432 26.08 -1.95 -3.57
C GLN A 432 25.91 -1.18 -2.26
N ALA A 433 25.77 0.15 -2.31
CA ALA A 433 25.46 0.97 -1.13
C ALA A 433 24.15 0.53 -0.47
N TRP A 434 23.12 0.22 -1.25
CA TRP A 434 21.87 -0.35 -0.75
C TRP A 434 22.08 -1.72 -0.11
N LYS A 435 22.76 -2.65 -0.79
CA LYS A 435 23.03 -4.00 -0.26
C LYS A 435 23.71 -3.98 1.11
N VAL A 436 24.73 -3.13 1.29
CA VAL A 436 25.51 -3.07 2.53
C VAL A 436 24.91 -2.16 3.60
N GLY A 437 23.86 -1.39 3.29
CA GLY A 437 23.26 -0.41 4.21
C GLY A 437 24.17 0.79 4.47
N LYS A 438 24.64 1.42 3.39
CA LYS A 438 25.42 2.67 3.36
C LYS A 438 24.83 3.68 2.35
N THR A 439 23.52 3.77 2.31
CA THR A 439 22.78 4.70 1.45
C THR A 439 22.80 6.13 1.99
N GLY A 440 23.08 6.30 3.29
CA GLY A 440 22.95 7.58 3.99
C GLY A 440 21.52 7.86 4.46
N VAL A 441 20.58 6.94 4.20
CA VAL A 441 19.20 6.98 4.69
C VAL A 441 19.08 6.01 5.87
N PRO A 442 19.00 6.50 7.13
CA PRO A 442 19.21 5.66 8.31
C PRO A 442 18.27 4.46 8.45
N ILE A 443 16.98 4.62 8.12
CA ILE A 443 16.02 3.52 8.23
C ILE A 443 16.27 2.43 7.18
N VAL A 444 16.71 2.82 5.98
CA VAL A 444 17.10 1.89 4.90
C VAL A 444 18.38 1.18 5.30
N ASP A 445 19.36 1.91 5.83
CA ASP A 445 20.64 1.34 6.28
C ASP A 445 20.45 0.38 7.44
N ALA A 446 19.63 0.74 8.44
CA ALA A 446 19.27 -0.12 9.55
C ALA A 446 18.59 -1.42 9.08
N ALA A 447 17.64 -1.30 8.15
CA ALA A 447 16.91 -2.43 7.58
C ALA A 447 17.82 -3.38 6.81
N MET A 448 18.67 -2.86 5.93
CA MET A 448 19.60 -3.67 5.14
C MET A 448 20.66 -4.35 6.04
N ARG A 449 21.11 -3.67 7.09
CA ARG A 449 21.99 -4.28 8.11
C ARG A 449 21.29 -5.33 8.94
N GLN A 450 20.00 -5.16 9.26
CA GLN A 450 19.19 -6.21 9.90
C GLN A 450 19.13 -7.47 9.02
N LEU A 451 18.81 -7.31 7.72
CA LEU A 451 18.81 -8.43 6.77
C LEU A 451 20.17 -9.13 6.71
N ASN A 452 21.24 -8.36 6.59
CA ASN A 452 22.60 -8.90 6.48
C ASN A 452 23.09 -9.56 7.78
N THR A 453 22.54 -9.20 8.94
CA THR A 453 22.95 -9.77 10.24
C THR A 453 22.11 -10.98 10.64
N MET A 454 20.79 -10.93 10.42
CA MET A 454 19.87 -11.96 10.90
C MET A 454 19.38 -12.92 9.81
N GLY A 455 19.56 -12.56 8.53
CA GLY A 455 18.85 -13.20 7.42
C GLY A 455 17.33 -12.98 7.48
N TRP A 456 16.84 -12.02 8.25
CA TRP A 456 15.42 -11.70 8.40
C TRP A 456 15.27 -10.20 8.53
N MET A 457 14.19 -9.64 8.00
CA MET A 457 13.89 -8.21 8.09
C MET A 457 12.42 -8.00 8.44
N HIS A 458 12.12 -6.99 9.27
CA HIS A 458 10.76 -6.60 9.60
C HIS A 458 9.96 -6.22 8.35
N ASN A 459 8.67 -6.59 8.27
CA ASN A 459 7.86 -6.40 7.05
C ASN A 459 7.82 -4.92 6.59
N ARG A 460 7.54 -4.00 7.50
CA ARG A 460 7.57 -2.55 7.22
C ARG A 460 8.92 -2.09 6.64
N CYS A 461 10.02 -2.64 7.15
CA CYS A 461 11.37 -2.33 6.65
C CYS A 461 11.63 -2.95 5.27
N ARG A 462 11.07 -4.14 4.97
CA ARG A 462 11.12 -4.73 3.61
C ARG A 462 10.43 -3.83 2.59
N MET A 463 9.27 -3.26 2.95
CA MET A 463 8.54 -2.34 2.08
C MET A 463 9.33 -1.05 1.84
N ILE A 464 9.87 -0.43 2.90
CA ILE A 464 10.67 0.81 2.80
C ILE A 464 11.90 0.60 1.91
N THR A 465 12.67 -0.47 2.15
CA THR A 465 13.90 -0.76 1.39
C THR A 465 13.62 -1.11 -0.08
N ALA A 466 12.52 -1.84 -0.36
CA ALA A 466 12.12 -2.18 -1.71
C ALA A 466 11.63 -0.96 -2.50
N MET A 467 10.84 -0.07 -1.89
CA MET A 467 10.40 1.17 -2.53
C MET A 467 11.55 2.14 -2.74
N TYR A 468 12.49 2.24 -1.78
CA TYR A 468 13.70 3.03 -1.96
C TYR A 468 14.53 2.53 -3.16
N LEU A 469 14.72 1.23 -3.30
CA LEU A 469 15.44 0.66 -4.45
C LEU A 469 14.75 0.98 -5.78
N THR A 470 13.43 0.82 -5.84
CA THR A 470 12.68 0.85 -7.11
C THR A 470 12.17 2.23 -7.50
N LYS A 471 11.96 3.14 -6.55
CA LYS A 471 11.35 4.45 -6.78
C LYS A 471 12.26 5.64 -6.46
N ASP A 472 13.20 5.50 -5.53
CA ASP A 472 14.20 6.54 -5.26
C ASP A 472 15.47 6.32 -6.10
N LEU A 473 15.98 5.08 -6.13
CA LEU A 473 17.16 4.73 -6.93
C LEU A 473 16.83 4.33 -8.37
N MET A 474 15.54 4.09 -8.68
CA MET A 474 15.04 3.66 -10.00
C MET A 474 15.73 2.38 -10.53
N LEU A 475 16.20 1.52 -9.63
CA LEU A 475 16.85 0.25 -9.96
C LEU A 475 15.82 -0.86 -10.14
N ASP A 476 16.15 -1.85 -10.97
CA ASP A 476 15.26 -2.98 -11.27
C ASP A 476 14.94 -3.79 -10.00
N TRP A 477 13.65 -3.94 -9.69
CA TRP A 477 13.13 -4.69 -8.55
C TRP A 477 13.66 -6.13 -8.49
N ARG A 478 13.99 -6.73 -9.64
CA ARG A 478 14.53 -8.10 -9.73
C ARG A 478 15.91 -8.23 -9.08
N LEU A 479 16.69 -7.15 -9.07
CA LEU A 479 18.01 -7.11 -8.40
C LEU A 479 17.83 -7.19 -6.88
N GLY A 480 16.82 -6.48 -6.37
CA GLY A 480 16.42 -6.52 -4.97
C GLY A 480 15.80 -7.86 -4.58
N GLU A 481 14.90 -8.39 -5.41
CA GLU A 481 14.27 -9.71 -5.26
C GLU A 481 15.32 -10.79 -5.09
N LYS A 482 16.30 -10.83 -6.01
CA LYS A 482 17.42 -11.75 -5.96
C LYS A 482 18.23 -11.60 -4.67
N TYR A 483 18.61 -10.38 -4.31
CA TYR A 483 19.38 -10.14 -3.09
C TYR A 483 18.63 -10.59 -1.83
N PHE A 484 17.32 -10.39 -1.79
CA PHE A 484 16.47 -10.88 -0.71
C PHE A 484 16.45 -12.41 -0.68
N MET A 485 16.29 -13.09 -1.81
CA MET A 485 16.32 -14.57 -1.86
C MET A 485 17.66 -15.15 -1.38
N GLU A 486 18.78 -14.51 -1.72
CA GLU A 486 20.14 -14.95 -1.34
C GLU A 486 20.43 -14.74 0.15
N ASN A 487 19.74 -13.80 0.82
CA ASN A 487 20.02 -13.44 2.21
C ASN A 487 18.95 -13.87 3.22
N LEU A 488 17.70 -14.00 2.78
CA LEU A 488 16.57 -14.31 3.65
C LEU A 488 16.53 -15.79 4.04
N ILE A 489 16.52 -16.04 5.34
CA ILE A 489 16.24 -17.37 5.91
C ILE A 489 14.80 -17.81 5.61
N ASP A 490 13.87 -16.86 5.51
CA ASP A 490 12.47 -17.09 5.17
C ASP A 490 12.15 -16.90 3.67
N GLY A 491 13.19 -16.84 2.80
CA GLY A 491 13.06 -16.55 1.37
C GLY A 491 12.12 -17.50 0.63
N ASP A 492 10.86 -17.12 0.52
CA ASP A 492 9.80 -17.81 -0.23
C ASP A 492 9.53 -17.08 -1.55
N LEU A 493 9.54 -17.80 -2.67
CA LEU A 493 9.36 -17.20 -3.99
C LEU A 493 8.01 -16.49 -4.10
N ALA A 494 6.91 -17.12 -3.69
CA ALA A 494 5.58 -16.54 -3.85
C ALA A 494 5.44 -15.23 -3.06
N SER A 495 5.76 -15.25 -1.76
CA SER A 495 5.68 -14.07 -0.90
C SER A 495 6.72 -13.00 -1.25
N ASN A 496 7.96 -13.37 -1.59
CA ASN A 496 9.00 -12.40 -1.94
C ASN A 496 8.70 -11.73 -3.28
N ASN A 497 8.38 -12.50 -4.32
CA ASN A 497 8.00 -11.95 -5.64
C ASN A 497 6.76 -11.06 -5.52
N GLY A 498 5.74 -11.50 -4.80
CA GLY A 498 4.52 -10.73 -4.54
C GLY A 498 4.81 -9.40 -3.85
N GLY A 499 5.64 -9.40 -2.81
CA GLY A 499 6.05 -8.20 -2.07
C GLY A 499 6.86 -7.22 -2.94
N TRP A 500 7.85 -7.71 -3.69
CA TRP A 500 8.65 -6.86 -4.58
C TRP A 500 7.82 -6.23 -5.70
N GLN A 501 6.94 -7.02 -6.32
CA GLN A 501 6.06 -6.49 -7.36
C GLN A 501 5.00 -5.53 -6.82
N TRP A 502 4.55 -5.73 -5.58
CA TRP A 502 3.68 -4.78 -4.90
C TRP A 502 4.39 -3.43 -4.66
N SER A 503 5.64 -3.45 -4.18
CA SER A 503 6.44 -2.24 -3.95
C SER A 503 6.82 -1.53 -5.26
N ALA A 504 7.14 -2.29 -6.31
CA ALA A 504 7.55 -1.76 -7.61
C ALA A 504 6.38 -1.32 -8.50
N SER A 505 5.13 -1.42 -8.03
CA SER A 505 3.93 -1.07 -8.80
C SER A 505 3.66 -1.97 -10.00
N THR A 506 4.27 -3.15 -10.05
CA THR A 506 4.16 -4.12 -11.16
C THR A 506 3.29 -5.33 -10.86
N GLY A 507 2.85 -5.51 -9.61
CA GLY A 507 2.18 -6.70 -9.10
C GLY A 507 0.66 -6.75 -9.26
N THR A 508 0.04 -7.72 -8.58
CA THR A 508 -1.41 -7.79 -8.30
C THR A 508 -1.73 -6.81 -7.19
N ASP A 509 -2.70 -5.92 -7.40
CA ASP A 509 -3.09 -4.90 -6.43
C ASP A 509 -1.91 -4.10 -5.84
N PRO A 510 -0.96 -3.61 -6.67
CA PRO A 510 0.26 -3.05 -6.15
C PRO A 510 0.04 -1.59 -5.74
N GLN A 511 0.98 -1.02 -4.99
CA GLN A 511 0.93 0.41 -4.73
C GLN A 511 0.94 1.19 -6.05
N PRO A 512 0.21 2.30 -6.20
CA PRO A 512 0.26 3.13 -7.40
C PRO A 512 1.70 3.58 -7.70
N TYR A 513 2.09 3.63 -8.97
CA TYR A 513 3.48 3.94 -9.37
C TYR A 513 3.96 5.30 -8.81
N PHE A 514 3.09 6.30 -8.78
CA PHE A 514 3.37 7.64 -8.23
C PHE A 514 3.44 7.70 -6.69
N ARG A 515 3.03 6.64 -5.96
CA ARG A 515 3.19 6.60 -4.50
C ARG A 515 4.64 6.25 -4.15
N ILE A 516 5.44 7.27 -3.92
CA ILE A 516 6.85 7.15 -3.50
C ILE A 516 6.89 7.40 -1.99
N PHE A 517 7.45 6.47 -1.22
CA PHE A 517 7.59 6.67 0.21
C PHE A 517 8.66 7.71 0.49
N ASN A 518 8.35 8.67 1.35
CA ASN A 518 9.41 9.44 1.98
C ASN A 518 10.04 8.58 3.10
N PRO A 519 11.31 8.16 2.97
CA PRO A 519 11.94 7.28 3.96
C PRO A 519 11.99 7.88 5.36
N TYR A 520 12.05 9.21 5.49
CA TYR A 520 12.10 9.89 6.78
C TYR A 520 10.73 9.89 7.48
N ALA A 521 9.64 10.12 6.73
CA ALA A 521 8.29 10.01 7.28
C ALA A 521 7.98 8.56 7.70
N GLN A 522 8.41 7.59 6.88
CA GLN A 522 8.32 6.16 7.23
C GLN A 522 9.14 5.81 8.47
N SER A 523 10.31 6.41 8.63
CA SER A 523 11.15 6.22 9.81
C SER A 523 10.44 6.65 11.09
N GLU A 524 9.67 7.73 11.08
CA GLU A 524 8.95 8.21 12.28
C GLU A 524 7.82 7.26 12.71
N LYS A 525 7.24 6.54 11.76
CA LYS A 525 6.16 5.57 12.00
C LYS A 525 6.70 4.21 12.41
N ALA A 526 7.70 3.74 11.68
CA ALA A 526 8.30 2.42 11.90
C ALA A 526 9.23 2.39 13.11
N ASP A 527 9.93 3.49 13.39
CA ASP A 527 10.85 3.61 14.52
C ASP A 527 10.62 4.94 15.29
N PRO A 528 9.47 5.10 15.97
CA PRO A 528 9.12 6.34 16.67
C PRO A 528 10.17 6.75 17.71
N THR A 529 10.82 5.77 18.35
CA THR A 529 11.85 6.01 19.37
C THR A 529 13.24 6.24 18.79
N GLY A 530 13.51 5.81 17.56
CA GLY A 530 14.85 5.77 16.98
C GLY A 530 15.70 4.60 17.47
N ASN A 531 15.14 3.66 18.24
CA ASN A 531 15.89 2.55 18.84
C ASN A 531 16.30 1.52 17.79
N TYR A 532 15.46 1.28 16.78
CA TYR A 532 15.78 0.36 15.71
C TYR A 532 16.98 0.85 14.90
N ILE A 533 16.97 2.13 14.51
CA ILE A 533 18.08 2.75 13.77
C ILE A 533 19.35 2.72 14.60
N ARG A 534 19.31 3.15 15.87
CA ARG A 534 20.51 3.16 16.73
C ARG A 534 21.08 1.76 16.97
N HIS A 535 20.25 0.73 16.96
CA HIS A 535 20.69 -0.65 17.14
C HIS A 535 21.51 -1.15 15.93
N TYR A 536 21.02 -0.92 14.71
CA TYR A 536 21.67 -1.42 13.48
C TYR A 536 22.66 -0.45 12.85
N VAL A 537 22.56 0.83 13.19
CA VAL A 537 23.43 1.92 12.74
C VAL A 537 24.11 2.53 13.96
N PRO A 538 25.05 1.80 14.61
CA PRO A 538 25.65 2.20 15.88
C PRO A 538 26.41 3.53 15.79
N GLU A 539 26.87 3.93 14.60
CA GLU A 539 27.45 5.26 14.37
C GLU A 539 26.47 6.41 14.67
N LEU A 540 25.16 6.15 14.68
CA LEU A 540 24.12 7.13 15.05
C LEU A 540 23.63 6.97 16.51
N ALA A 541 24.21 6.05 17.29
CA ALA A 541 23.77 5.79 18.67
C ALA A 541 23.89 7.00 19.60
N GLY A 542 24.84 7.91 19.34
CA GLY A 542 25.04 9.14 20.12
C GLY A 542 23.97 10.21 19.92
N LEU A 543 23.12 10.09 18.90
CA LEU A 543 22.10 11.08 18.57
C LEU A 543 20.84 10.90 19.43
N LYS A 544 20.50 11.93 20.22
CA LYS A 544 19.31 11.99 21.08
C LYS A 544 18.14 12.67 20.35
N GLY A 545 16.93 12.11 20.45
CA GLY A 545 15.70 12.67 19.87
C GLY A 545 14.69 11.61 19.41
N LYS A 546 13.40 11.97 19.34
CA LYS A 546 12.33 11.18 18.70
C LYS A 546 12.41 11.39 17.19
N GLY A 547 12.39 10.32 16.40
CA GLY A 547 12.52 10.37 14.94
C GLY A 547 13.78 11.12 14.50
N LEU A 548 14.85 10.41 14.14
CA LEU A 548 16.04 11.08 13.64
C LEU A 548 15.74 11.76 12.28
N ARG A 549 15.20 12.98 12.29
CA ARG A 549 15.03 13.84 11.11
C ARG A 549 16.41 14.32 10.68
N PHE A 550 16.97 13.69 9.65
CA PHE A 550 18.19 14.18 9.02
C PHE A 550 17.83 15.17 7.91
N SER A 551 18.16 16.44 8.11
CA SER A 551 18.32 17.37 6.99
C SER A 551 19.71 17.17 6.40
N MET A 552 19.82 16.96 5.08
CA MET A 552 21.10 16.88 4.35
C MET A 552 21.99 18.13 4.55
N ASN A 553 21.45 19.24 5.08
CA ASN A 553 22.18 20.49 5.30
C ASN A 553 22.87 20.60 6.67
N SER A 554 22.79 19.59 7.54
CA SER A 554 23.58 19.62 8.76
C SER A 554 25.00 19.13 8.47
N SER A 555 25.99 20.02 8.64
CA SER A 555 27.42 19.72 8.62
C SER A 555 27.82 18.55 9.53
N THR A 556 26.93 18.19 10.46
CA THR A 556 27.01 17.06 11.38
C THR A 556 26.83 15.70 10.69
N THR A 557 25.94 15.54 9.69
CA THR A 557 25.69 14.23 9.03
C THR A 557 26.91 13.75 8.23
N LEU A 558 27.57 14.67 7.52
CA LEU A 558 28.83 14.41 6.81
C LEU A 558 30.01 14.12 7.74
N SER A 559 29.97 14.62 8.99
CA SER A 559 31.00 14.36 9.99
C SER A 559 30.85 12.99 10.68
N TYR A 560 29.61 12.48 10.83
CA TYR A 560 29.33 11.21 11.51
C TYR A 560 29.38 9.98 10.60
N TYR A 561 29.08 10.13 9.30
CA TYR A 561 29.20 9.02 8.34
C TYR A 561 30.65 8.68 7.95
N GLY A 562 31.63 9.49 8.41
CA GLY A 562 33.02 9.38 7.98
C GLY A 562 33.18 9.75 6.51
N GLN A 563 34.18 10.58 6.19
CA GLN A 563 34.67 10.61 4.82
C GLN A 563 35.05 9.17 4.43
N PRO A 564 34.74 8.70 3.21
CA PRO A 564 35.34 7.47 2.73
C PRO A 564 36.87 7.70 2.67
N ASP A 565 37.59 7.14 3.64
CA ASP A 565 39.05 7.14 3.63
C ASP A 565 39.54 6.40 2.38
N GLY A 566 40.17 7.15 1.46
CA GLY A 566 41.08 6.58 0.46
C GLY A 566 42.27 5.90 1.13
N PRO A 567 43.17 5.22 0.37
CA PRO A 567 44.30 5.99 -0.14
C PRO A 567 45.06 5.44 -1.40
N ILE A 568 45.99 6.31 -1.88
CA ILE A 568 47.19 6.10 -2.73
C ILE A 568 46.94 5.96 -4.26
N GLY A 569 47.50 6.80 -5.15
CA GLY A 569 48.76 7.52 -5.06
C GLY A 569 48.85 8.83 -5.86
N SER A 570 49.81 9.63 -5.38
CA SER A 570 50.32 10.86 -5.93
C SER A 570 50.97 10.68 -7.31
N SER A 571 50.47 11.39 -8.32
CA SER A 571 51.31 12.04 -9.32
C SER A 571 50.54 13.19 -9.99
N SER A 572 50.95 14.41 -9.64
CA SER A 572 50.95 15.64 -10.44
C SER A 572 50.21 15.62 -11.79
N ASN A 573 49.12 16.38 -11.89
CA ASN A 573 49.05 17.49 -12.84
C ASN A 573 47.92 18.45 -12.47
N SER A 574 48.31 19.70 -12.22
CA SER A 574 47.47 20.87 -12.08
C SER A 574 46.64 21.07 -13.35
N GLY A 575 45.31 20.97 -13.24
CA GLY A 575 44.37 21.21 -14.31
C GLY A 575 43.09 21.82 -13.78
N SER A 576 42.80 23.03 -14.25
CA SER A 576 41.80 24.00 -13.78
C SER A 576 40.37 23.50 -13.60
N LEU A 577 39.72 24.06 -12.58
CA LEU A 577 38.37 23.82 -12.08
C LEU A 577 37.28 24.57 -12.90
N ASN A 578 37.37 24.57 -14.24
CA ASN A 578 36.60 25.53 -15.07
C ASN A 578 35.87 25.00 -16.31
N ASP A 579 35.79 23.69 -16.57
CA ASP A 579 35.08 23.19 -17.75
C ASP A 579 33.74 22.57 -17.39
N PHE A 580 32.68 23.38 -17.33
CA PHE A 580 31.31 23.03 -17.77
C PHE A 580 30.44 24.30 -17.84
N LYS A 581 30.57 25.08 -18.93
CA LYS A 581 29.56 26.06 -19.37
C LYS A 581 29.27 25.84 -20.84
N PHE A 582 28.05 25.38 -21.18
CA PHE A 582 27.58 25.29 -22.56
C PHE A 582 26.77 26.53 -22.94
N LYS A 583 27.11 27.11 -24.10
CA LYS A 583 26.56 28.32 -24.73
C LYS A 583 25.20 28.05 -25.38
N SER A 584 24.27 28.98 -25.23
CA SER A 584 23.07 29.12 -26.07
C SER A 584 23.22 30.33 -27.00
N SER A 585 22.88 30.18 -28.28
CA SER A 585 22.51 31.28 -29.17
C SER A 585 21.85 30.73 -30.44
N LEU A 586 20.61 31.11 -30.74
CA LEU A 586 20.15 31.50 -32.10
C LEU A 586 18.66 31.93 -32.12
N TYR A 587 18.51 33.20 -32.48
CA TYR A 587 17.40 34.02 -33.01
C TYR A 587 16.03 33.43 -33.40
N ILE A 588 14.99 34.18 -33.02
CA ILE A 588 13.58 34.15 -33.49
C ILE A 588 13.33 35.39 -34.40
N PRO A 589 12.51 35.30 -35.47
CA PRO A 589 11.85 36.47 -36.06
C PRO A 589 10.36 36.58 -35.66
N GLN A 590 9.97 37.80 -35.31
CA GLN A 590 8.64 38.24 -34.84
C GLN A 590 7.57 38.37 -35.93
N ARG A 591 6.29 38.30 -35.52
CA ARG A 591 5.09 39.07 -35.94
C ARG A 591 3.95 38.59 -35.02
N GLY A 592 3.09 39.37 -34.37
CA GLY A 592 2.65 40.76 -34.52
C GLY A 592 1.11 40.74 -34.54
N GLY A 593 0.44 41.31 -33.52
CA GLY A 593 -1.02 41.57 -33.53
C GLY A 593 -1.75 41.36 -32.19
N THR A 594 -2.07 42.46 -31.48
CA THR A 594 -3.28 42.61 -30.64
C THR A 594 -4.51 42.88 -31.54
N PRO A 595 -5.79 43.01 -31.10
CA PRO A 595 -6.45 42.97 -29.78
C PRO A 595 -7.70 42.01 -29.79
N HIS A 596 -8.42 41.67 -28.71
CA HIS A 596 -9.48 42.44 -28.05
C HIS A 596 -10.14 41.57 -26.97
N ALA A 597 -10.52 42.16 -25.84
CA ALA A 597 -11.48 41.58 -24.89
C ALA A 597 -12.92 41.70 -25.40
N PRO A 598 -13.82 40.79 -25.00
CA PRO A 598 -15.05 41.27 -24.35
C PRO A 598 -15.49 40.49 -23.10
N ASP A 599 -16.32 41.21 -22.35
CA ASP A 599 -16.90 41.06 -21.00
C ASP A 599 -17.71 39.77 -20.67
N PRO A 600 -17.99 39.50 -19.39
CA PRO A 600 -18.68 38.32 -18.89
C PRO A 600 -20.19 38.57 -18.62
N THR A 601 -21.07 37.64 -19.00
CA THR A 601 -22.43 37.57 -18.44
C THR A 601 -22.99 36.14 -18.38
N SER A 602 -23.24 35.65 -17.15
CA SER A 602 -24.53 35.11 -16.67
C SER A 602 -24.36 34.18 -15.45
N SER A 603 -25.00 34.53 -14.32
CA SER A 603 -25.59 33.57 -13.36
C SER A 603 -26.36 34.28 -12.21
N ASP A 604 -27.66 33.92 -12.10
CA ASP A 604 -28.63 33.94 -10.99
C ASP A 604 -28.77 35.13 -10.01
N THR A 605 -30.00 35.66 -9.96
CA THR A 605 -30.48 36.80 -9.17
C THR A 605 -30.74 36.49 -7.68
N THR A 606 -31.12 35.26 -7.33
CA THR A 606 -31.59 34.89 -5.97
C THR A 606 -30.49 34.83 -4.91
N LEU A 607 -29.33 34.24 -5.23
CA LEU A 607 -28.16 34.21 -4.33
C LEU A 607 -27.61 35.61 -4.10
N LYS A 608 -27.58 36.41 -5.17
CA LYS A 608 -27.16 37.80 -5.12
C LYS A 608 -28.10 38.59 -4.22
N GLU A 609 -29.42 38.42 -4.33
CA GLU A 609 -30.40 39.04 -3.42
C GLU A 609 -30.27 38.59 -1.95
N ILE A 610 -30.13 37.30 -1.65
CA ILE A 610 -29.95 36.83 -0.25
C ILE A 610 -28.67 37.39 0.34
N SER A 611 -27.59 37.36 -0.44
CA SER A 611 -26.29 37.84 0.01
C SER A 611 -26.28 39.35 0.15
N ASP A 612 -26.91 40.10 -0.75
CA ASP A 612 -27.03 41.55 -0.67
C ASP A 612 -27.87 41.95 0.55
N LEU A 613 -29.01 41.29 0.80
CA LEU A 613 -29.83 41.51 2.00
C LEU A 613 -29.09 41.19 3.30
N SER A 614 -28.36 40.07 3.35
CA SER A 614 -27.57 39.68 4.54
C SER A 614 -26.40 40.64 4.83
N ASN A 615 -25.90 41.34 3.81
CA ASN A 615 -24.85 42.36 3.96
C ASN A 615 -25.39 43.77 4.19
N MET A 616 -26.66 44.03 3.87
CA MET A 616 -27.36 45.26 4.25
C MET A 616 -27.78 45.22 5.73
N ASP A 617 -27.88 44.03 6.34
CA ASP A 617 -28.28 43.79 7.75
C ASP A 617 -27.20 44.14 8.81
N VAL A 618 -26.12 44.81 8.43
CA VAL A 618 -25.05 45.24 9.37
C VAL A 618 -25.52 46.34 10.35
N ASP A 619 -26.66 46.98 10.06
CA ASP A 619 -27.26 48.04 10.91
C ASP A 619 -28.36 47.57 11.87
N TRP A 620 -28.53 46.26 12.13
CA TRP A 620 -29.52 45.79 13.12
C TRP A 620 -29.16 46.15 14.58
N HIS A 621 -27.93 46.55 14.87
CA HIS A 621 -27.50 46.97 16.22
C HIS A 621 -27.11 48.45 16.31
N GLY A 622 -27.82 49.30 15.57
CA GLY A 622 -28.02 50.67 16.03
C GLY A 622 -29.13 50.71 17.09
N ARG A 623 -28.74 50.78 18.39
CA ARG A 623 -29.58 50.95 19.61
C ARG A 623 -30.02 49.66 20.33
N ASP A 624 -29.18 49.20 21.26
CA ASP A 624 -29.51 49.05 22.70
C ASP A 624 -28.45 48.16 23.37
N GLU A 625 -27.64 48.75 24.24
CA GLU A 625 -26.59 48.07 25.02
C GLU A 625 -27.15 47.18 26.16
N THR A 626 -28.42 46.77 26.10
CA THR A 626 -29.11 46.06 27.18
C THR A 626 -29.37 44.58 26.92
N ILE A 627 -29.00 44.02 25.77
CA ILE A 627 -29.29 42.60 25.47
C ILE A 627 -28.03 41.72 25.65
N ALA A 628 -27.52 41.63 26.87
CA ALA A 628 -26.48 40.67 27.24
C ALA A 628 -27.00 39.21 27.33
N GLU A 629 -28.30 38.96 27.07
CA GLU A 629 -28.94 37.65 27.25
C GLU A 629 -29.63 37.08 25.98
N SER A 630 -29.39 37.64 24.78
CA SER A 630 -29.96 37.11 23.53
C SER A 630 -29.37 35.74 23.17
N THR A 631 -30.24 34.82 22.72
CA THR A 631 -29.87 33.48 22.28
C THR A 631 -29.84 33.38 20.76
N CYS A 632 -28.80 32.79 20.20
CA CYS A 632 -28.61 32.58 18.77
C CYS A 632 -28.72 31.09 18.41
N LEU A 633 -29.48 30.78 17.37
CA LEU A 633 -29.60 29.43 16.80
C LEU A 633 -28.95 29.40 15.42
N VAL A 634 -27.88 28.63 15.27
CA VAL A 634 -27.19 28.45 13.99
C VAL A 634 -27.67 27.16 13.35
N LEU A 635 -28.29 27.25 12.16
CA LEU A 635 -28.90 26.11 11.49
C LEU A 635 -27.97 25.45 10.48
N ASP A 636 -27.97 24.12 10.48
CA ASP A 636 -27.36 23.26 9.46
C ASP A 636 -28.30 23.08 8.23
N THR A 637 -27.72 22.84 7.06
CA THR A 637 -28.41 22.53 5.79
C THR A 637 -29.36 21.35 5.93
N ASN A 638 -28.96 20.28 6.62
CA ASN A 638 -29.81 19.09 6.80
C ASN A 638 -31.07 19.39 7.61
N ILE A 639 -31.00 20.33 8.55
CA ILE A 639 -32.16 20.77 9.34
C ILE A 639 -33.15 21.53 8.47
N LEU A 640 -32.67 22.42 7.60
CA LEU A 640 -33.53 23.17 6.66
C LEU A 640 -34.16 22.28 5.59
N LEU A 641 -33.49 21.20 5.18
CA LEU A 641 -34.04 20.26 4.20
C LEU A 641 -35.07 19.30 4.81
N ARG A 642 -34.80 18.77 6.01
CA ARG A 642 -35.62 17.71 6.64
C ARG A 642 -36.73 18.25 7.55
N TYR A 643 -36.56 19.45 8.12
CA TYR A 643 -37.40 19.92 9.23
C TYR A 643 -37.86 21.38 9.09
N LEU A 644 -37.91 21.92 7.87
CA LEU A 644 -38.34 23.29 7.58
C LEU A 644 -39.69 23.65 8.24
N GLU A 645 -40.67 22.75 8.21
CA GLU A 645 -42.01 22.97 8.82
C GLU A 645 -41.92 23.23 10.34
N VAL A 646 -40.97 22.58 11.03
CA VAL A 646 -40.78 22.76 12.48
C VAL A 646 -40.13 24.11 12.76
N ILE A 647 -39.17 24.51 11.92
CA ILE A 647 -38.50 25.82 12.02
C ILE A 647 -39.47 26.96 11.66
N GLU A 648 -40.29 26.81 10.63
CA GLU A 648 -41.39 27.71 10.28
C GLU A 648 -42.33 27.91 11.47
N GLN A 649 -42.83 26.82 12.04
CA GLN A 649 -43.73 26.88 13.19
C GLN A 649 -43.08 27.54 14.41
N PHE A 650 -41.80 27.25 14.67
CA PHE A 650 -41.06 27.85 15.76
C PHE A 650 -40.87 29.35 15.56
N THR A 651 -40.56 29.81 14.34
CA THR A 651 -40.47 31.25 14.05
C THR A 651 -41.80 31.98 14.25
N GLU A 652 -42.91 31.38 13.82
CA GLU A 652 -44.24 31.97 14.06
C GLU A 652 -44.60 32.02 15.55
N ASP A 653 -44.24 30.97 16.31
CA ASP A 653 -44.53 30.90 17.74
C ASP A 653 -43.70 31.95 18.51
N LEU A 654 -42.44 32.17 18.12
CA LEU A 654 -41.58 33.25 18.66
C LEU A 654 -42.15 34.65 18.37
N GLU A 655 -42.60 34.87 17.14
CA GLU A 655 -43.18 36.15 16.70
C GLU A 655 -44.51 36.45 17.41
N LYS A 656 -45.37 35.42 17.61
CA LYS A 656 -46.64 35.56 18.35
C LYS A 656 -46.44 35.83 19.83
N CYS A 657 -45.36 35.32 20.43
CA CYS A 657 -45.05 35.52 21.84
C CYS A 657 -44.26 36.82 22.10
N SER A 658 -43.95 37.61 21.06
CA SER A 658 -43.08 38.79 21.13
C SER A 658 -41.69 38.48 21.72
N LEU A 659 -41.18 37.26 21.51
CA LEU A 659 -39.87 36.80 21.99
C LEU A 659 -38.78 36.95 20.92
N SER A 660 -39.11 37.49 19.75
CA SER A 660 -38.15 37.80 18.67
C SER A 660 -36.91 38.59 19.10
N PRO A 661 -36.94 39.55 20.06
CA PRO A 661 -35.72 40.22 20.51
C PRO A 661 -34.81 39.37 21.42
N LEU A 662 -35.28 38.21 21.89
CA LEU A 662 -34.53 37.32 22.78
C LEU A 662 -33.94 36.10 22.07
N VAL A 663 -34.49 35.68 20.93
CA VAL A 663 -34.00 34.54 20.15
C VAL A 663 -33.87 34.91 18.67
N THR A 664 -32.66 34.77 18.14
CA THR A 664 -32.35 35.02 16.73
C THR A 664 -31.92 33.74 16.04
N ILE A 665 -32.48 33.46 14.86
CA ILE A 665 -32.06 32.34 14.01
C ILE A 665 -31.09 32.86 12.96
N VAL A 666 -29.87 32.33 12.95
CA VAL A 666 -28.82 32.69 12.01
C VAL A 666 -28.65 31.57 10.99
N ILE A 667 -28.71 31.94 9.71
CA ILE A 667 -28.42 31.06 8.59
C ILE A 667 -26.98 31.32 8.14
N PRO A 668 -26.06 30.34 8.31
CA PRO A 668 -24.70 30.46 7.80
C PRO A 668 -24.68 30.67 6.29
N GLY A 669 -23.74 31.47 5.83
CA GLY A 669 -23.61 31.75 4.40
C GLY A 669 -23.28 30.49 3.58
N ILE A 670 -22.52 29.56 4.17
CA ILE A 670 -22.21 28.27 3.56
C ILE A 670 -23.47 27.40 3.34
N VAL A 671 -24.44 27.47 4.25
CA VAL A 671 -25.72 26.75 4.15
C VAL A 671 -26.56 27.28 2.98
N VAL A 672 -26.53 28.58 2.73
CA VAL A 672 -27.19 29.17 1.55
C VAL A 672 -26.53 28.72 0.24
N GLN A 673 -25.18 28.62 0.23
CA GLN A 673 -24.44 28.11 -0.94
C GLN A 673 -24.73 26.64 -1.19
N GLU A 674 -24.81 25.82 -0.15
CA GLU A 674 -25.16 24.40 -0.24
C GLU A 674 -26.57 24.20 -0.78
N LEU A 675 -27.55 24.94 -0.26
CA LEU A 675 -28.92 24.90 -0.77
C LEU A 675 -29.00 25.30 -2.25
N ASP A 676 -28.22 26.29 -2.72
CA ASP A 676 -28.24 26.68 -4.13
C ASP A 676 -27.61 25.62 -5.05
N TYR A 677 -26.52 24.99 -4.61
CA TYR A 677 -25.93 23.86 -5.32
C TYR A 677 -26.95 22.72 -5.49
N GLN A 678 -27.73 22.43 -4.45
CA GLN A 678 -28.77 21.40 -4.49
C GLN A 678 -29.96 21.75 -5.41
N LYS A 679 -30.22 23.03 -5.72
CA LYS A 679 -31.25 23.42 -6.71
C LYS A 679 -30.88 23.06 -8.15
N LYS A 680 -29.57 22.93 -8.43
CA LYS A 680 -28.97 22.67 -9.75
C LYS A 680 -28.59 21.21 -9.96
N GLY A 681 -28.76 20.36 -8.93
CA GLY A 681 -28.49 18.93 -8.98
C GLY A 681 -29.46 18.15 -9.89
N ARG A 682 -29.04 16.94 -10.31
CA ARG A 682 -29.85 16.03 -11.16
C ARG A 682 -31.10 15.46 -10.47
N ASN A 683 -31.27 15.70 -9.18
CA ASN A 683 -32.34 15.11 -8.38
C ASN A 683 -33.49 16.11 -8.16
N GLU A 684 -34.63 15.86 -8.80
CA GLU A 684 -35.78 16.77 -8.80
C GLU A 684 -36.41 16.94 -7.41
N ASN A 685 -36.41 15.90 -6.57
CA ASN A 685 -36.99 15.95 -5.22
C ASN A 685 -36.17 16.86 -4.31
N LEU A 686 -34.87 16.62 -4.19
CA LEU A 686 -33.96 17.42 -3.36
C LEU A 686 -33.87 18.88 -3.84
N ALA A 687 -33.93 19.10 -5.16
CA ALA A 687 -33.99 20.43 -5.74
C ALA A 687 -35.29 21.17 -5.38
N TRP A 688 -36.43 20.47 -5.28
CA TRP A 688 -37.71 21.06 -4.84
C TRP A 688 -37.67 21.51 -3.37
N PHE A 689 -37.11 20.69 -2.47
CA PHE A 689 -36.93 21.07 -1.05
C PHE A 689 -35.98 22.26 -0.90
N SER A 690 -34.87 22.26 -1.64
CA SER A 690 -33.88 23.35 -1.61
C SER A 690 -34.44 24.69 -2.11
N ARG A 691 -35.31 24.65 -3.13
CA ARG A 691 -36.06 25.84 -3.60
C ARG A 691 -37.05 26.35 -2.55
N THR A 692 -37.74 25.45 -1.87
CA THR A 692 -38.72 25.78 -0.82
C THR A 692 -38.03 26.43 0.38
N ALA A 693 -36.95 25.84 0.89
CA ALA A 693 -36.13 26.39 1.97
C ALA A 693 -35.54 27.76 1.60
N SER A 694 -34.99 27.92 0.40
CA SER A 694 -34.44 29.21 -0.06
C SER A 694 -35.50 30.31 -0.18
N THR A 695 -36.72 29.96 -0.60
CA THR A 695 -37.84 30.91 -0.69
C THR A 695 -38.30 31.36 0.70
N TRP A 696 -38.33 30.44 1.67
CA TRP A 696 -38.63 30.77 3.06
C TRP A 696 -37.57 31.69 3.67
N ILE A 697 -36.28 31.37 3.50
CA ILE A 697 -35.16 32.20 3.97
C ILE A 697 -35.30 33.63 3.42
N LEU A 698 -35.50 33.77 2.10
CA LEU A 698 -35.70 35.07 1.45
C LEU A 698 -36.86 35.88 2.03
N LYS A 699 -38.00 35.22 2.24
CA LYS A 699 -39.18 35.85 2.82
C LYS A 699 -38.88 36.35 4.23
N LYS A 700 -38.22 35.54 5.07
CA LYS A 700 -37.94 35.88 6.46
C LYS A 700 -36.82 36.91 6.63
N LEU A 701 -35.82 36.92 5.76
CA LEU A 701 -34.81 37.98 5.72
C LEU A 701 -35.43 39.34 5.39
N LYS A 702 -36.34 39.41 4.40
CA LYS A 702 -37.05 40.66 4.05
C LYS A 702 -37.99 41.18 5.15
N GLU A 703 -38.47 40.30 6.03
CA GLU A 703 -39.33 40.69 7.15
C GLU A 703 -38.55 41.36 8.30
N HIS A 704 -37.23 41.13 8.40
CA HIS A 704 -36.34 41.64 9.45
C HIS A 704 -36.94 41.52 10.87
N LYS A 705 -37.38 40.32 11.26
CA LYS A 705 -37.92 40.02 12.60
C LYS A 705 -37.11 39.02 13.42
N THR A 706 -37.01 37.77 12.95
CA THR A 706 -36.54 36.64 13.79
C THR A 706 -35.42 35.82 13.13
N VAL A 707 -35.25 35.93 11.81
CA VAL A 707 -34.24 35.19 11.02
C VAL A 707 -33.29 36.18 10.35
N ARG A 708 -32.00 35.86 10.40
CA ARG A 708 -30.88 36.67 9.91
C ARG A 708 -29.92 35.80 9.09
N GLY A 709 -29.30 36.40 8.07
CA GLY A 709 -28.21 35.77 7.31
C GLY A 709 -26.85 36.21 7.83
N GLN A 710 -25.84 35.37 7.69
CA GLN A 710 -24.45 35.73 8.00
C GLN A 710 -23.90 36.71 6.96
N SER A 711 -23.53 37.92 7.40
CA SER A 711 -22.85 38.89 6.53
C SER A 711 -21.40 38.48 6.28
N TYR A 712 -20.76 39.03 5.23
CA TYR A 712 -19.41 38.61 4.83
C TYR A 712 -18.37 38.73 5.95
N GLY A 713 -18.44 39.79 6.75
CA GLY A 713 -17.47 40.07 7.82
C GLY A 713 -17.68 39.30 9.13
N GLU A 714 -18.79 38.56 9.26
CA GLU A 714 -19.14 37.86 10.50
C GLU A 714 -18.49 36.47 10.56
N THR A 715 -17.18 36.45 10.73
CA THR A 715 -16.35 35.24 10.76
C THR A 715 -15.21 35.37 11.76
N CYS A 716 -14.75 34.26 12.34
CA CYS A 716 -13.50 34.24 13.13
C CYS A 716 -12.27 33.90 12.27
N GLN A 717 -12.46 33.70 10.96
CA GLN A 717 -11.37 33.45 10.02
C GLN A 717 -10.41 34.63 9.92
N ARG A 718 -9.16 34.32 9.63
CA ARG A 718 -8.08 35.29 9.47
C ARG A 718 -8.29 36.17 8.25
N SER A 719 -8.95 35.62 7.22
CA SER A 719 -9.34 36.33 6.01
C SER A 719 -10.31 37.49 6.25
N GLY A 720 -11.01 37.49 7.39
CA GLY A 720 -12.05 38.47 7.72
C GLY A 720 -13.29 38.37 6.83
N LYS A 721 -13.39 37.35 5.96
CA LYS A 721 -14.57 37.06 5.15
C LYS A 721 -14.86 35.57 5.12
N TRP A 722 -16.07 35.15 5.54
CA TRP A 722 -16.40 33.71 5.57
C TRP A 722 -16.39 33.04 4.18
N THR A 723 -16.52 33.83 3.11
CA THR A 723 -16.44 33.35 1.72
C THR A 723 -15.01 32.98 1.30
N ILE A 724 -14.00 33.40 2.04
CA ILE A 724 -12.58 33.14 1.78
C ILE A 724 -12.10 32.16 2.86
N ARG A 725 -12.16 30.87 2.56
CA ARG A 725 -11.81 29.78 3.48
C ARG A 725 -10.35 29.84 3.89
N ASP A 726 -10.10 29.71 5.19
CA ASP A 726 -8.75 29.45 5.67
C ASP A 726 -8.35 27.97 5.37
N MET A 727 -7.05 27.71 5.31
CA MET A 727 -6.51 26.42 4.86
C MET A 727 -6.94 25.25 5.77
N GLY A 728 -7.74 24.33 5.22
CA GLY A 728 -8.17 23.10 5.92
C GLY A 728 -9.58 23.18 6.52
N GLU A 729 -10.34 24.25 6.25
CA GLU A 729 -11.70 24.39 6.76
C GLU A 729 -12.72 23.62 5.92
N SER A 730 -13.44 22.71 6.57
CA SER A 730 -14.62 22.03 6.01
C SER A 730 -15.85 22.94 6.03
N ASN A 731 -16.92 22.57 5.32
CA ASN A 731 -18.19 23.31 5.39
C ASN A 731 -18.73 23.34 6.84
N ASP A 732 -18.61 22.22 7.57
CA ASP A 732 -18.93 22.14 9.00
C ASP A 732 -18.09 23.09 9.84
N SER A 733 -16.80 23.25 9.51
CA SER A 733 -15.92 24.21 10.18
C SER A 733 -16.40 25.65 9.98
N LEU A 734 -16.97 25.97 8.81
CA LEU A 734 -17.54 27.29 8.52
C LEU A 734 -18.86 27.54 9.29
N ILE A 735 -19.66 26.50 9.51
CA ILE A 735 -20.86 26.59 10.37
C ILE A 735 -20.46 26.81 11.83
N VAL A 736 -19.43 26.10 12.30
CA VAL A 736 -18.86 26.28 13.64
C VAL A 736 -18.20 27.64 13.79
N ASP A 737 -17.49 28.14 12.77
CA ASP A 737 -16.89 29.47 12.73
C ASP A 737 -17.94 30.59 12.86
N CYS A 738 -19.05 30.47 12.13
CA CYS A 738 -20.20 31.36 12.26
C CYS A 738 -20.73 31.35 13.70
N ALA A 739 -20.95 30.18 14.30
CA ALA A 739 -21.41 30.05 15.68
C ALA A 739 -20.40 30.61 16.70
N LEU A 740 -19.10 30.41 16.49
CA LEU A 740 -18.04 30.94 17.32
C LEU A 740 -17.95 32.46 17.24
N TYR A 741 -18.25 33.06 16.09
CA TYR A 741 -18.28 34.51 15.94
C TYR A 741 -19.35 35.13 16.84
N PHE A 742 -20.60 34.65 16.76
CA PHE A 742 -21.69 35.16 17.61
C PHE A 742 -21.46 34.89 19.11
N LYS A 743 -20.79 33.77 19.47
CA LYS A 743 -20.43 33.49 20.87
C LYS A 743 -19.30 34.38 21.38
N ARG A 744 -18.17 34.45 20.67
CA ARG A 744 -16.93 35.10 21.14
C ARG A 744 -16.90 36.61 20.93
N LYS A 745 -17.50 37.10 19.84
CA LYS A 745 -17.47 38.52 19.46
C LYS A 745 -18.71 39.28 19.90
N GLN A 746 -19.88 38.63 19.97
CA GLN A 746 -21.13 39.27 20.40
C GLN A 746 -21.61 38.84 21.80
N GLY A 747 -20.96 37.86 22.44
CA GLY A 747 -21.29 37.44 23.81
C GLY A 747 -22.63 36.72 23.96
N GLN A 748 -23.21 36.24 22.86
CA GLN A 748 -24.54 35.62 22.85
C GLN A 748 -24.48 34.15 23.28
N ARG A 749 -25.60 33.61 23.79
CA ARG A 749 -25.74 32.16 23.99
C ARG A 749 -26.02 31.50 22.65
N VAL A 750 -25.11 30.65 22.16
CA VAL A 750 -25.23 30.06 20.81
C VAL A 750 -25.51 28.56 20.88
N PHE A 751 -26.50 28.11 20.11
CA PHE A 751 -26.82 26.71 19.88
C PHE A 751 -26.68 26.36 18.40
N VAL A 752 -25.90 25.32 18.09
CA VAL A 752 -25.80 24.74 16.74
C VAL A 752 -26.87 23.65 16.62
N VAL A 753 -27.77 23.76 15.64
CA VAL A 753 -28.84 22.78 15.40
C VAL A 753 -28.42 21.92 14.22
N SER A 754 -28.13 20.64 14.46
CA SER A 754 -27.70 19.69 13.42
C SER A 754 -28.15 18.26 13.73
N GLU A 755 -28.34 17.46 12.68
CA GLU A 755 -28.51 16.00 12.78
C GLU A 755 -27.16 15.26 12.60
N ASP A 756 -26.12 15.96 12.10
CA ASP A 756 -24.80 15.40 11.88
C ASP A 756 -24.01 15.33 13.19
N LYS A 757 -23.65 14.10 13.58
CA LYS A 757 -22.90 13.86 14.82
C LYS A 757 -21.50 14.45 14.78
N ASN A 758 -20.87 14.56 13.61
CA ASN A 758 -19.55 15.15 13.47
C ASN A 758 -19.61 16.66 13.68
N LEU A 759 -20.58 17.35 13.08
CA LEU A 759 -20.81 18.78 13.31
C LEU A 759 -21.19 19.06 14.77
N SER A 760 -22.07 18.25 15.36
CA SER A 760 -22.45 18.39 16.78
C SER A 760 -21.27 18.11 17.74
N SER A 761 -20.42 17.11 17.45
CA SER A 761 -19.20 16.86 18.22
C SER A 761 -18.16 17.97 18.04
N MET A 762 -18.03 18.53 16.83
CA MET A 762 -17.14 19.66 16.54
C MET A 762 -17.59 20.93 17.25
N ALA A 763 -18.90 21.19 17.31
CA ALA A 763 -19.48 22.28 18.08
C ALA A 763 -19.17 22.13 19.57
N LEU A 764 -19.42 20.94 20.16
CA LEU A 764 -19.13 20.65 21.57
C LEU A 764 -17.64 20.77 21.91
N PHE A 765 -16.75 20.31 21.03
CA PHE A 765 -15.30 20.45 21.19
C PHE A 765 -14.85 21.93 21.23
N ASN A 766 -15.60 22.81 20.55
CA ASN A 766 -15.39 24.25 20.53
C ASN A 766 -16.23 25.00 21.59
N ASP A 767 -16.73 24.28 22.60
CA ASP A 767 -17.54 24.81 23.71
C ASP A 767 -18.90 25.39 23.28
N LEU A 768 -19.40 25.06 22.09
CA LEU A 768 -20.75 25.45 21.63
C LEU A 768 -21.78 24.39 22.01
N ALA A 769 -22.97 24.81 22.43
CA ALA A 769 -24.06 23.88 22.69
C ALA A 769 -24.64 23.36 21.36
N ALA A 770 -24.98 22.07 21.30
CA ALA A 770 -25.56 21.44 20.12
C ALA A 770 -26.96 20.87 20.42
N ILE A 771 -27.92 21.15 19.53
CA ILE A 771 -29.31 20.65 19.59
C ILE A 771 -29.49 19.62 18.49
N ASN A 772 -29.74 18.37 18.89
CA ASN A 772 -29.98 17.26 17.97
C ASN A 772 -31.49 16.92 17.90
N PRO A 773 -32.08 16.83 16.69
CA PRO A 773 -33.47 16.39 16.53
C PRO A 773 -33.73 14.99 17.10
N ASN A 774 -34.89 14.78 17.73
CA ASN A 774 -35.33 13.47 18.21
C ASN A 774 -36.64 13.01 17.51
N ALA A 775 -37.09 11.79 17.77
CA ALA A 775 -38.27 11.21 17.11
C ALA A 775 -39.60 11.99 17.35
N LYS A 776 -39.65 12.92 18.33
CA LYS A 776 -40.81 13.76 18.65
C LYS A 776 -40.51 15.26 18.52
N TRP A 777 -39.55 15.60 17.66
CA TRP A 777 -39.07 16.98 17.52
C TRP A 777 -40.19 17.92 17.07
N SER A 778 -40.36 19.03 17.80
CA SER A 778 -41.43 20.01 17.59
C SER A 778 -40.99 21.39 18.08
N SER A 779 -41.74 22.44 17.70
CA SER A 779 -41.52 23.82 18.15
C SER A 779 -41.38 23.91 19.68
N ARG A 780 -42.22 23.19 20.44
CA ARG A 780 -42.14 23.11 21.91
C ARG A 780 -40.89 22.40 22.43
N GLU A 781 -40.44 21.34 21.77
CA GLU A 781 -39.24 20.60 22.18
C GLU A 781 -37.97 21.43 21.92
N LEU A 782 -37.92 22.12 20.78
CA LEU A 782 -36.85 23.07 20.47
C LEU A 782 -36.81 24.22 21.49
N ALA A 783 -37.97 24.79 21.83
CA ALA A 783 -38.08 25.80 22.88
C ALA A 783 -37.63 25.28 24.27
N ALA A 784 -37.93 24.01 24.60
CA ALA A 784 -37.56 23.41 25.88
C ALA A 784 -36.05 23.24 26.04
N GLN A 785 -35.32 22.98 24.95
CA GLN A 785 -33.86 22.89 24.99
C GLN A 785 -33.19 24.27 25.11
N ILE A 786 -33.85 25.34 24.66
CA ILE A 786 -33.35 26.71 24.74
C ILE A 786 -33.67 27.34 26.11
N PHE A 787 -34.90 27.20 26.59
CA PHE A 787 -35.39 27.87 27.81
C PHE A 787 -35.49 26.96 29.04
N GLY A 788 -35.24 25.65 28.90
CA GLY A 788 -35.35 24.63 29.94
C GLY A 788 -36.76 24.04 30.06
N HIS A 789 -36.85 22.72 30.34
CA HIS A 789 -38.10 21.94 30.35
C HIS A 789 -39.17 22.40 31.37
N GLY A 790 -38.82 23.25 32.35
CA GLY A 790 -39.74 23.78 33.36
C GLY A 790 -40.30 25.19 33.09
N CYS A 791 -39.97 25.81 31.95
CA CYS A 791 -40.30 27.21 31.71
C CYS A 791 -41.80 27.42 31.36
N PRO A 792 -42.53 28.36 32.01
CA PRO A 792 -43.96 28.60 31.74
C PRO A 792 -44.27 28.99 30.29
N VAL A 793 -43.31 29.58 29.59
CA VAL A 793 -43.41 30.05 28.20
C VAL A 793 -43.61 28.89 27.21
N LEU A 794 -43.21 27.66 27.57
CA LEU A 794 -43.37 26.46 26.73
C LEU A 794 -44.83 26.12 26.38
N ARG A 795 -45.80 26.64 27.15
CA ARG A 795 -47.24 26.46 26.88
C ARG A 795 -47.68 27.16 25.59
N ASN A 796 -46.98 28.22 25.19
CA ASN A 796 -47.31 29.01 24.01
C ASN A 796 -46.72 28.43 22.72
N PHE A 797 -45.76 27.50 22.82
CA PHE A 797 -45.19 26.78 21.68
C PHE A 797 -46.02 25.55 21.33
N ARG A 798 -46.22 25.30 20.03
CA ARG A 798 -47.03 24.16 19.56
C ARG A 798 -46.28 22.83 19.77
N GLY A 799 -46.99 21.83 20.28
CA GLY A 799 -46.49 20.47 20.45
C GLY A 799 -46.44 19.69 19.14
N TYR A 800 -45.84 18.50 19.16
CA TYR A 800 -45.73 17.62 17.99
C TYR A 800 -47.10 17.33 17.38
N GLN A 801 -47.31 17.77 16.14
CA GLN A 801 -48.44 17.35 15.31
C GLN A 801 -47.93 16.47 14.17
N PRO A 802 -48.48 15.26 13.97
CA PRO A 802 -48.12 14.45 12.81
C PRO A 802 -48.73 15.07 11.56
N SER A 803 -48.01 15.99 10.90
CA SER A 803 -48.40 16.47 9.57
C SER A 803 -48.29 15.29 8.60
N TYR A 804 -49.35 15.00 7.86
CA TYR A 804 -49.43 13.89 6.90
C TYR A 804 -48.39 14.00 5.76
N ARG A 805 -47.69 15.14 5.65
CA ARG A 805 -46.57 15.39 4.74
C ARG A 805 -45.25 14.76 5.18
N ASN A 806 -45.05 14.58 6.49
CA ASN A 806 -43.72 14.29 7.04
C ASN A 806 -43.22 12.86 6.71
N SER A 807 -44.10 11.85 6.64
CA SER A 807 -43.62 10.47 6.41
C SER A 807 -43.17 10.19 4.97
N LYS A 808 -43.83 10.78 3.95
CA LYS A 808 -43.44 10.60 2.54
C LYS A 808 -42.22 11.43 2.18
N VAL A 809 -42.11 12.65 2.71
CA VAL A 809 -40.96 13.54 2.50
C VAL A 809 -39.72 13.00 3.22
N LYS A 810 -39.85 12.62 4.50
CA LYS A 810 -38.77 12.01 5.26
C LYS A 810 -38.33 10.68 4.65
N LYS A 811 -39.28 9.84 4.22
CA LYS A 811 -38.95 8.58 3.53
C LYS A 811 -38.29 8.81 2.18
N ALA A 812 -38.72 9.79 1.39
CA ALA A 812 -38.06 10.13 0.12
C ALA A 812 -36.63 10.68 0.33
N LEU A 813 -36.42 11.53 1.35
CA LEU A 813 -35.07 12.00 1.71
C LEU A 813 -34.21 10.90 2.36
N ASP A 814 -34.79 9.99 3.15
CA ASP A 814 -34.07 8.86 3.77
C ASP A 814 -33.74 7.76 2.73
N ASP A 815 -34.58 7.55 1.72
CA ASP A 815 -34.33 6.66 0.58
C ASP A 815 -33.26 7.24 -0.38
N GLU A 816 -33.10 8.57 -0.46
CA GLU A 816 -32.12 9.26 -1.32
C GLU A 816 -30.79 9.58 -0.63
N LEU A 817 -30.80 10.01 0.63
CA LEU A 817 -29.59 10.35 1.41
C LEU A 817 -29.04 9.13 2.18
N GLY A 818 -29.82 8.04 2.27
CA GLY A 818 -29.50 6.84 3.04
C GLY A 818 -29.53 7.08 4.56
N PRO A 819 -29.66 6.02 5.40
CA PRO A 819 -29.35 6.14 6.81
C PRO A 819 -27.84 6.42 6.99
N GLN A 820 -27.50 7.39 7.84
CA GLN A 820 -26.13 7.70 8.22
C GLN A 820 -25.36 6.41 8.58
N PRO A 821 -24.17 6.16 8.00
CA PRO A 821 -23.36 5.01 8.39
C PRO A 821 -22.96 5.18 9.87
N PRO A 822 -22.99 4.11 10.70
CA PRO A 822 -22.23 4.13 11.94
C PRO A 822 -20.77 4.40 11.58
N ALA A 823 -20.08 5.15 12.46
CA ALA A 823 -18.67 5.56 12.38
C ALA A 823 -17.89 4.84 11.26
N GLN A 824 -17.45 5.60 10.26
CA GLN A 824 -16.65 5.09 9.15
C GLN A 824 -15.50 4.22 9.67
N VAL A 825 -15.72 2.90 9.62
CA VAL A 825 -14.67 1.94 9.32
C VAL A 825 -14.57 2.01 7.80
N THR A 826 -13.46 2.54 7.31
CA THR A 826 -13.12 2.59 5.89
C THR A 826 -13.08 1.16 5.35
N ASP A 827 -14.10 0.76 4.59
CA ASP A 827 -14.25 -0.58 4.01
C ASP A 827 -13.67 -0.67 2.57
N SER A 828 -12.63 0.11 2.27
CA SER A 828 -11.95 0.09 0.96
C SER A 828 -10.42 0.26 1.00
N ASP A 829 -9.75 -0.25 2.03
CA ASP A 829 -8.29 -0.16 2.15
C ASP A 829 -7.59 -1.53 2.24
N ASP A 830 -7.82 -2.41 1.27
CA ASP A 830 -7.20 -3.75 1.17
C ASP A 830 -5.89 -3.79 0.38
N THR A 831 -5.22 -2.65 0.28
CA THR A 831 -3.79 -2.66 -0.02
C THR A 831 -3.04 -3.14 1.22
N MET A 832 -1.87 -3.79 1.07
CA MET A 832 -0.97 -4.03 2.21
C MET A 832 -0.80 -2.68 2.94
N GLU A 833 -1.41 -2.53 4.12
CA GLU A 833 -1.66 -1.22 4.70
C GLU A 833 -0.35 -0.46 4.85
N VAL A 834 -0.29 0.69 4.20
CA VAL A 834 0.70 1.72 4.43
C VAL A 834 -0.12 2.85 4.99
N ASP A 835 -0.14 2.96 6.31
CA ASP A 835 -0.65 4.16 6.97
C ASP A 835 0.29 5.32 6.62
N ASP A 836 0.06 5.89 5.45
CA ASP A 836 0.60 7.16 5.00
C ASP A 836 -0.54 8.13 4.73
N ASP A 837 -0.79 8.98 5.73
CA ASP A 837 -1.62 10.20 5.69
C ASP A 837 -1.26 11.21 4.57
N TYR A 838 -0.46 10.81 3.57
CA TYR A 838 -0.16 11.62 2.39
C TYR A 838 -1.09 11.31 1.19
N THR A 839 -2.02 10.36 1.30
CA THR A 839 -3.00 10.05 0.23
C THR A 839 -4.47 10.20 0.60
N SER A 840 -4.81 10.65 1.81
CA SER A 840 -6.19 10.96 2.17
C SER A 840 -6.61 12.31 1.58
N ASN A 841 -6.83 12.36 0.27
CA ASN A 841 -7.73 13.27 -0.44
C ASN A 841 -7.70 12.97 -1.95
N ILE A 842 -8.01 11.72 -2.32
CA ILE A 842 -8.55 11.44 -3.65
C ILE A 842 -10.04 11.28 -3.44
N GLU A 843 -10.80 12.32 -3.76
CA GLU A 843 -12.25 12.23 -3.91
C GLU A 843 -12.54 11.21 -5.02
N GLU A 844 -13.14 10.08 -4.66
CA GLU A 844 -13.75 9.15 -5.62
C GLU A 844 -14.96 9.83 -6.29
N SER A 845 -14.72 10.68 -7.29
CA SER A 845 -15.74 11.03 -8.29
C SER A 845 -15.23 11.55 -9.64
N GLU A 846 -13.93 11.46 -9.94
CA GLU A 846 -13.43 11.95 -11.23
C GLU A 846 -13.66 10.93 -12.36
N PRO A 847 -14.21 11.36 -13.52
CA PRO A 847 -14.34 10.47 -14.68
C PRO A 847 -12.95 10.06 -15.18
N PRO A 848 -12.75 8.79 -15.60
CA PRO A 848 -11.44 8.31 -16.02
C PRO A 848 -10.91 9.13 -17.21
N PRO A 849 -9.60 9.39 -17.28
CA PRO A 849 -9.00 10.17 -18.36
C PRO A 849 -9.39 9.55 -19.71
N SER A 850 -10.01 10.36 -20.56
CA SER A 850 -10.58 9.92 -21.84
C SER A 850 -9.53 9.55 -22.89
N HIS A 851 -8.29 10.02 -22.71
CA HIS A 851 -7.18 9.86 -23.64
C HIS A 851 -5.85 9.71 -22.90
N ILE A 852 -4.86 9.10 -23.56
CA ILE A 852 -3.54 8.84 -22.98
C ILE A 852 -2.79 10.14 -22.63
N LEU A 853 -3.00 11.20 -23.43
CA LEU A 853 -2.44 12.54 -23.15
C LEU A 853 -3.08 13.20 -21.92
N ASP A 854 -4.36 12.94 -21.62
CA ASP A 854 -5.01 13.44 -20.40
C ASP A 854 -4.42 12.77 -19.16
N SER A 855 -4.21 11.45 -19.25
CA SER A 855 -3.55 10.70 -18.18
C SER A 855 -2.10 11.14 -17.97
N THR A 856 -1.36 11.37 -19.06
CA THR A 856 0.03 11.84 -19.02
C THR A 856 0.12 13.26 -18.43
N HIS A 857 -0.82 14.13 -18.76
CA HIS A 857 -0.87 15.50 -18.25
C HIS A 857 -1.12 15.54 -16.74
N LEU A 858 -2.08 14.75 -16.25
CA LEU A 858 -2.35 14.59 -14.82
C LEU A 858 -1.13 14.09 -14.06
N GLN A 859 -0.40 13.13 -14.63
CA GLN A 859 0.83 12.58 -14.05
C GLN A 859 1.94 13.62 -13.93
N ILE A 860 2.11 14.46 -14.97
CA ILE A 860 3.08 15.57 -14.95
C ILE A 860 2.72 16.57 -13.86
N ILE A 861 1.45 16.95 -13.75
CA ILE A 861 0.98 17.88 -12.71
C ILE A 861 1.29 17.34 -11.32
N GLN A 862 0.99 16.07 -11.05
CA GLN A 862 1.23 15.44 -9.76
C GLN A 862 2.73 15.35 -9.43
N HIS A 863 3.54 14.85 -10.37
CA HIS A 863 4.98 14.67 -10.20
C HIS A 863 5.70 15.99 -9.94
N PHE A 864 5.47 16.99 -10.79
CA PHE A 864 6.15 18.28 -10.66
C PHE A 864 5.60 19.15 -9.53
N THR A 865 4.38 18.89 -9.02
CA THR A 865 3.92 19.51 -7.77
C THR A 865 4.84 19.18 -6.61
N ILE A 866 5.26 17.92 -6.47
CA ILE A 866 6.15 17.49 -5.39
C ILE A 866 7.52 18.16 -5.53
N LEU A 867 8.11 18.10 -6.73
CA LEU A 867 9.44 18.67 -6.98
C LEU A 867 9.48 20.18 -6.78
N LEU A 868 8.45 20.90 -7.23
CA LEU A 868 8.38 22.35 -7.09
C LEU A 868 8.11 22.79 -5.64
N LEU A 869 7.35 22.01 -4.86
CA LEU A 869 7.16 22.28 -3.43
C LEU A 869 8.48 22.16 -2.66
N VAL A 870 9.25 21.10 -2.93
CA VAL A 870 10.59 20.90 -2.34
C VAL A 870 11.54 22.03 -2.72
N LEU A 871 11.49 22.47 -3.99
CA LEU A 871 12.28 23.59 -4.47
C LEU A 871 11.94 24.89 -3.74
N VAL A 872 10.66 25.21 -3.59
CA VAL A 872 10.22 26.41 -2.85
C VAL A 872 10.60 26.33 -1.38
N GLU A 873 10.48 25.17 -0.74
CA GLU A 873 10.91 24.97 0.65
C GLU A 873 12.40 25.28 0.84
N ARG A 874 13.25 24.85 -0.10
CA ARG A 874 14.69 25.15 -0.10
C ARG A 874 14.96 26.65 -0.27
N VAL A 875 14.31 27.27 -1.26
CA VAL A 875 14.53 28.69 -1.63
C VAL A 875 13.94 29.64 -0.57
N ALA A 876 12.85 29.25 0.10
CA ALA A 876 12.11 30.06 1.06
C ALA A 876 12.28 29.59 2.52
N SER A 877 13.45 29.05 2.88
CA SER A 877 13.73 28.43 4.19
C SER A 877 13.45 29.33 5.41
N HIS A 878 13.45 30.67 5.24
CA HIS A 878 13.12 31.63 6.30
C HIS A 878 11.62 31.71 6.60
N MET A 879 10.74 31.46 5.62
CA MET A 879 9.29 31.47 5.84
C MET A 879 8.84 30.26 6.67
N PHE A 880 9.47 29.10 6.45
CA PHE A 880 9.13 27.88 7.19
C PHE A 880 9.73 27.87 8.62
N LYS A 881 10.92 28.44 8.84
CA LYS A 881 11.51 28.58 10.19
C LYS A 881 10.73 29.52 11.13
N GLN A 882 10.11 30.57 10.59
CA GLN A 882 9.27 31.48 11.41
C GLN A 882 7.96 30.83 11.86
N VAL A 883 7.43 29.85 11.10
CA VAL A 883 6.26 29.06 11.48
C VAL A 883 6.59 28.10 12.63
N GLU A 884 7.80 27.53 12.66
CA GLU A 884 8.27 26.71 13.79
C GLU A 884 8.53 27.54 15.07
N GLN A 885 9.14 28.73 14.95
CA GLN A 885 9.34 29.62 16.11
C GLN A 885 8.02 30.15 16.70
N LYS A 886 6.97 30.36 15.87
CA LYS A 886 5.63 30.70 16.37
C LYS A 886 4.94 29.54 17.09
N ARG A 887 5.31 28.28 16.82
CA ARG A 887 4.79 27.10 17.53
C ARG A 887 5.53 26.78 18.84
N SER A 888 6.75 27.28 19.04
CA SER A 888 7.55 27.03 20.26
C SER A 888 7.46 28.08 21.37
N GLY A 889 6.55 29.05 21.29
CA GLY A 889 6.23 29.93 22.42
C GLY A 889 7.29 31.00 22.79
N SER A 890 8.24 31.33 21.92
CA SER A 890 9.12 32.50 22.14
C SER A 890 8.56 33.72 21.39
N ALA A 891 8.39 34.84 22.11
CA ALA A 891 7.88 36.10 21.59
C ALA A 891 8.70 36.62 20.40
N ALA A 892 8.11 36.62 19.21
CA ALA A 892 8.67 37.29 18.04
C ALA A 892 8.29 38.80 18.07
N SER A 893 9.25 39.65 17.72
CA SER A 893 9.13 41.11 17.69
C SER A 893 8.00 41.62 16.79
N ILE A 894 7.37 42.73 17.19
CA ILE A 894 6.20 43.41 16.58
C ILE A 894 6.53 44.02 15.20
N HIS A 895 7.80 44.00 14.79
CA HIS A 895 8.27 44.59 13.53
C HIS A 895 8.72 43.57 12.46
N ALA A 896 8.43 42.28 12.63
CA ALA A 896 8.73 41.29 11.59
C ALA A 896 7.69 41.40 10.44
N PRO A 897 8.11 41.54 9.16
CA PRO A 897 7.18 41.68 8.04
C PRO A 897 6.35 40.40 7.86
N GLU A 898 5.05 40.56 7.60
CA GLU A 898 4.12 39.46 7.32
C GLU A 898 4.46 38.81 5.97
N SER A 899 5.16 37.67 5.99
CA SER A 899 5.28 36.81 4.81
C SER A 899 4.03 35.92 4.69
N GLY A 900 3.39 35.94 3.52
CA GLY A 900 2.18 35.17 3.21
C GLY A 900 2.34 33.64 3.33
N PRO A 901 1.24 32.87 3.21
CA PRO A 901 1.25 31.42 3.38
C PRO A 901 2.13 30.73 2.31
N PRO A 902 2.76 29.58 2.64
CA PRO A 902 3.58 28.86 1.70
C PRO A 902 2.74 28.25 0.56
N PRO A 903 3.29 28.18 -0.67
CA PRO A 903 2.59 27.63 -1.83
C PRO A 903 2.30 26.13 -1.66
N LYS A 904 1.22 25.64 -2.28
CA LYS A 904 0.70 24.25 -2.10
C LYS A 904 0.45 23.49 -3.39
N THR A 905 0.33 24.17 -4.52
CA THR A 905 0.20 23.54 -5.84
C THR A 905 1.42 23.85 -6.70
N ALA A 906 1.65 23.05 -7.76
CA ALA A 906 2.68 23.36 -8.75
C ALA A 906 2.51 24.78 -9.34
N ALA A 907 1.26 25.18 -9.60
CA ALA A 907 0.92 26.51 -10.09
C ALA A 907 1.35 27.61 -9.10
N ASP A 908 1.04 27.46 -7.80
CA ASP A 908 1.44 28.43 -6.77
C ASP A 908 2.98 28.49 -6.62
N CYS A 909 3.64 27.34 -6.74
CA CYS A 909 5.10 27.26 -6.66
C CYS A 909 5.75 28.00 -7.85
N VAL A 910 5.22 27.80 -9.06
CA VAL A 910 5.66 28.52 -10.25
C VAL A 910 5.41 30.03 -10.09
N GLU A 911 4.26 30.43 -9.57
CA GLU A 911 3.97 31.85 -9.33
C GLU A 911 4.92 32.48 -8.31
N TYR A 912 5.22 31.77 -7.22
CA TYR A 912 6.18 32.20 -6.21
C TYR A 912 7.60 32.34 -6.77
N LEU A 913 8.06 31.37 -7.56
CA LEU A 913 9.40 31.34 -8.12
C LEU A 913 9.61 32.38 -9.24
N ILE A 914 8.53 32.90 -9.82
CA ILE A 914 8.55 33.84 -10.95
C ILE A 914 8.25 35.29 -10.54
N ASP A 915 7.80 35.56 -9.31
CA ASP A 915 7.50 36.93 -8.87
C ASP A 915 8.77 37.82 -8.74
N PHE A 916 8.99 38.64 -9.77
CA PHE A 916 10.11 39.58 -9.90
C PHE A 916 10.10 40.73 -8.88
N ARG A 917 8.98 41.02 -8.21
CA ARG A 917 8.91 42.12 -7.23
C ARG A 917 9.62 41.78 -5.91
N SER A 918 9.91 40.51 -5.69
CA SER A 918 10.55 40.03 -4.47
C SER A 918 12.08 40.11 -4.47
N GLY A 919 12.72 40.38 -5.62
CA GLY A 919 14.19 40.47 -5.75
C GLY A 919 14.93 39.13 -5.56
N LYS A 920 14.25 37.99 -5.74
CA LYS A 920 14.73 36.66 -5.34
C LYS A 920 15.35 35.78 -6.44
N PHE A 921 15.62 36.27 -7.65
CA PHE A 921 16.34 35.44 -8.64
C PHE A 921 17.84 35.35 -8.30
N PRO A 922 18.49 34.19 -8.52
CA PRO A 922 19.94 34.08 -8.40
C PRO A 922 20.64 35.10 -9.32
N ARG A 923 21.59 35.88 -8.78
CA ARG A 923 22.33 36.92 -9.55
C ARG A 923 23.13 36.35 -10.75
N SER A 924 23.29 35.03 -10.81
CA SER A 924 23.97 34.26 -11.86
C SER A 924 23.06 33.87 -13.04
N ALA A 925 21.75 34.13 -12.97
CA ALA A 925 20.79 33.70 -14.00
C ALA A 925 20.98 34.46 -15.33
N PRO A 926 21.08 33.77 -16.49
CA PRO A 926 21.19 34.41 -17.79
C PRO A 926 19.95 35.28 -18.10
N PRO A 927 20.13 36.50 -18.66
CA PRO A 927 19.01 37.39 -19.01
C PRO A 927 17.98 36.75 -19.94
N ASP A 928 18.44 35.91 -20.87
CA ASP A 928 17.59 35.22 -21.84
C ASP A 928 16.69 34.15 -21.17
N SER A 929 17.22 33.43 -20.17
CA SER A 929 16.47 32.45 -19.38
C SER A 929 15.42 33.11 -18.50
N LEU A 930 15.74 34.26 -17.92
CA LEU A 930 14.78 35.07 -17.14
C LEU A 930 13.64 35.59 -18.02
N GLY A 931 13.96 36.02 -19.25
CA GLY A 931 12.94 36.44 -20.23
C GLY A 931 12.00 35.31 -20.64
N LEU A 932 12.51 34.10 -20.84
CA LEU A 932 11.69 32.92 -21.17
C LEU A 932 10.77 32.51 -20.01
N ILE A 933 11.27 32.53 -18.78
CA ILE A 933 10.48 32.24 -17.57
C ILE A 933 9.41 33.32 -17.35
N GLN A 934 9.72 34.59 -17.58
CA GLN A 934 8.73 35.68 -17.50
C GLN A 934 7.62 35.54 -18.54
N ALA A 935 7.99 35.27 -19.80
CA ALA A 935 7.04 35.16 -20.90
C ALA A 935 6.22 33.85 -20.85
N GLY A 936 6.82 32.77 -20.34
CA GLY A 936 6.23 31.44 -20.28
C GLY A 936 5.59 31.08 -18.95
N GLY A 937 5.89 31.79 -17.85
CA GLY A 937 5.51 31.43 -16.49
C GLY A 937 4.01 31.33 -16.24
N ALA A 938 3.23 32.28 -16.78
CA ALA A 938 1.77 32.22 -16.70
C ALA A 938 1.19 31.01 -17.45
N ARG A 939 1.75 30.66 -18.61
CA ARG A 939 1.31 29.50 -19.39
C ARG A 939 1.72 28.19 -18.74
N LEU A 940 2.92 28.13 -18.14
CA LEU A 940 3.37 26.98 -17.36
C LEU A 940 2.51 26.77 -16.11
N ARG A 941 2.14 27.86 -15.42
CA ARG A 941 1.20 27.82 -14.30
C ARG A 941 -0.11 27.20 -14.74
N ASP A 942 -0.71 27.69 -15.83
CA ASP A 942 -1.98 27.19 -16.34
C ASP A 942 -1.90 25.73 -16.83
N PHE A 943 -0.74 25.32 -17.36
CA PHE A 943 -0.44 23.92 -17.73
C PHE A 943 -0.33 23.01 -16.50
N LEU A 944 0.25 23.51 -15.40
CA LEU A 944 0.41 22.75 -14.15
C LEU A 944 -0.81 22.84 -13.22
N THR A 945 -1.86 23.56 -13.62
CA THR A 945 -3.15 23.60 -12.92
C THR A 945 -3.91 22.31 -13.19
N LYS A 946 -4.40 21.65 -12.13
CA LYS A 946 -5.16 20.41 -12.25
C LYS A 946 -6.34 20.59 -13.23
N PRO A 947 -6.53 19.67 -14.21
CA PRO A 947 -7.73 19.67 -15.06
C PRO A 947 -8.97 19.63 -14.17
N TYR A 948 -10.06 20.25 -14.62
CA TYR A 948 -11.34 20.39 -13.90
C TYR A 948 -11.43 21.51 -12.85
N GLN A 949 -10.37 22.30 -12.63
CA GLN A 949 -10.49 23.66 -12.10
C GLN A 949 -10.95 24.63 -13.21
N ARG A 950 -11.71 25.68 -12.86
CA ARG A 950 -12.29 26.64 -13.83
C ARG A 950 -11.15 27.33 -14.61
N GLY A 951 -11.02 27.00 -15.90
CA GLY A 951 -9.95 27.51 -16.78
C GLY A 951 -8.84 26.50 -17.14
N ALA A 952 -8.82 25.33 -16.51
CA ALA A 952 -7.84 24.27 -16.80
C ALA A 952 -8.22 23.43 -18.02
N ARG A 953 -7.24 23.15 -18.88
CA ARG A 953 -7.41 22.34 -20.11
C ARG A 953 -6.96 20.90 -19.86
N ARG A 954 -7.62 19.93 -20.49
CA ARG A 954 -7.17 18.52 -20.43
C ARG A 954 -5.94 18.33 -21.31
N GLY A 955 -5.18 17.27 -21.07
CA GLY A 955 -3.92 17.01 -21.79
C GLY A 955 -4.06 16.96 -23.31
N GLN A 956 -5.18 16.42 -23.83
CA GLN A 956 -5.49 16.39 -25.27
C GLN A 956 -5.93 17.76 -25.84
N ASP A 957 -6.35 18.69 -24.98
CA ASP A 957 -6.80 20.03 -25.38
C ASP A 957 -5.60 21.00 -25.54
N TRP A 958 -4.38 20.55 -25.23
CA TRP A 958 -3.13 21.27 -25.44
C TRP A 958 -2.46 20.82 -26.74
N THR A 959 -1.99 21.78 -27.55
CA THR A 959 -1.25 21.44 -28.78
C THR A 959 0.12 20.84 -28.44
N ARG A 960 0.68 20.00 -29.32
CA ARG A 960 2.04 19.47 -29.13
C ARG A 960 3.08 20.60 -28.94
N ALA A 961 2.87 21.74 -29.57
CA ALA A 961 3.72 22.92 -29.41
C ALA A 961 3.62 23.51 -28.00
N ASP A 962 2.43 23.57 -27.41
CA ASP A 962 2.25 24.07 -26.04
C ASP A 962 2.86 23.13 -25.00
N TRP A 963 2.73 21.82 -25.20
CA TRP A 963 3.40 20.82 -24.36
C TRP A 963 4.91 21.01 -24.33
N VAL A 964 5.54 21.10 -25.51
CA VAL A 964 6.99 21.31 -25.61
C VAL A 964 7.39 22.65 -24.99
N TYR A 965 6.60 23.71 -25.22
CA TYR A 965 6.87 25.03 -24.67
C TYR A 965 6.81 25.05 -23.14
N CYS A 966 5.75 24.52 -22.53
CA CYS A 966 5.62 24.49 -21.06
C CYS A 966 6.72 23.64 -20.42
N LEU A 967 7.06 22.48 -20.98
CA LEU A 967 8.14 21.64 -20.47
C LEU A 967 9.51 22.31 -20.60
N THR A 968 9.75 23.08 -21.68
CA THR A 968 10.99 23.87 -21.84
C THR A 968 11.09 25.01 -20.80
N VAL A 969 9.97 25.68 -20.50
CA VAL A 969 9.92 26.72 -19.45
C VAL A 969 10.18 26.10 -18.08
N LEU A 970 9.65 24.89 -17.83
CA LEU A 970 9.87 24.15 -16.57
C LEU A 970 11.32 23.67 -16.43
N GLU A 971 11.95 23.22 -17.52
CA GLU A 971 13.37 22.87 -17.56
C GLU A 971 14.24 24.08 -17.26
N THR A 972 13.95 25.22 -17.90
CA THR A 972 14.66 26.48 -17.69
C THR A 972 14.50 26.98 -16.25
N LEU A 973 13.32 26.80 -15.65
CA LEU A 973 13.08 27.11 -14.23
C LEU A 973 13.95 26.22 -13.32
N GLY A 974 14.06 24.93 -13.63
CA GLY A 974 14.97 24.01 -12.94
C GLY A 974 16.43 24.45 -13.04
N ASP A 975 16.89 24.81 -14.25
CA ASP A 975 18.28 25.25 -14.48
C ASP A 975 18.61 26.56 -13.75
N VAL A 976 17.70 27.54 -13.74
CA VAL A 976 17.90 28.82 -13.05
C VAL A 976 18.02 28.64 -11.54
N TRP A 977 17.32 27.67 -10.97
CA TRP A 977 17.34 27.37 -9.53
C TRP A 977 18.28 26.22 -9.14
N GLU A 978 19.14 25.78 -10.07
CA GLU A 978 20.09 24.66 -9.92
C GLU A 978 19.42 23.37 -9.42
N GLU A 979 18.17 23.10 -9.84
CA GLU A 979 17.39 21.92 -9.46
C GLU A 979 17.49 20.81 -10.51
N SER A 980 18.49 19.94 -10.35
CA SER A 980 18.74 18.83 -11.28
C SER A 980 17.57 17.83 -11.36
N SER A 981 16.76 17.70 -10.31
CA SER A 981 15.65 16.72 -10.27
C SER A 981 14.55 17.03 -11.28
N ILE A 982 14.29 18.32 -11.54
CA ILE A 982 13.31 18.76 -12.56
C ILE A 982 13.82 18.41 -13.96
N ARG A 983 15.10 18.70 -14.25
CA ARG A 983 15.72 18.40 -15.54
C ARG A 983 15.83 16.90 -15.81
N ILE A 984 16.24 16.10 -14.83
CA ILE A 984 16.29 14.64 -14.94
C ILE A 984 14.89 14.08 -15.22
N SER A 985 13.86 14.55 -14.50
CA SER A 985 12.48 14.13 -14.71
C SER A 985 11.96 14.46 -16.11
N LEU A 986 12.31 15.62 -16.66
CA LEU A 986 11.92 16.03 -18.02
C LEU A 986 12.63 15.23 -19.11
N HIS A 987 13.91 14.93 -18.93
CA HIS A 987 14.68 14.08 -19.85
C HIS A 987 14.13 12.65 -19.89
N THR A 988 13.70 12.11 -18.73
CA THR A 988 13.03 10.80 -18.64
C THR A 988 11.65 10.81 -19.28
N LEU A 989 10.91 11.92 -19.19
CA LEU A 989 9.57 12.07 -19.76
C LEU A 989 9.56 12.16 -21.31
N ALA A 990 10.59 12.77 -21.91
CA ALA A 990 10.60 13.11 -23.34
C ALA A 990 10.37 11.91 -24.30
N PRO A 991 11.02 10.73 -24.13
CA PRO A 991 10.78 9.57 -25.00
C PRO A 991 9.36 9.00 -24.90
N HIS A 992 8.74 9.09 -23.72
CA HIS A 992 7.37 8.62 -23.48
C HIS A 992 6.36 9.53 -24.17
N LEU A 993 6.56 10.84 -24.06
CA LEU A 993 5.69 11.84 -24.65
C LEU A 993 5.66 11.75 -26.19
N ASP A 994 6.81 11.50 -26.82
CA ASP A 994 6.90 11.27 -28.27
C ASP A 994 6.17 10.00 -28.73
N GLY A 995 6.14 8.96 -27.89
CA GLY A 995 5.37 7.74 -28.12
C GLY A 995 3.86 7.97 -28.02
N ASP A 996 3.43 8.84 -27.10
CA ASP A 996 2.02 9.15 -26.89
C ASP A 996 1.44 10.06 -27.98
N PHE A 997 2.22 11.00 -28.51
CA PHE A 997 1.80 11.82 -29.65
C PHE A 997 1.69 11.06 -30.99
N ARG A 998 2.27 9.85 -31.11
CA ARG A 998 2.16 9.01 -32.32
C ARG A 998 0.89 8.16 -32.37
N LYS A 999 0.13 8.09 -31.27
CA LYS A 999 -1.12 7.32 -31.20
C LYS A 999 -2.27 8.10 -31.85
N LYS A 1000 -3.20 7.40 -32.52
CA LYS A 1000 -4.35 8.03 -33.19
C LYS A 1000 -5.19 8.80 -32.16
N MET A 1001 -5.25 10.12 -32.30
CA MET A 1001 -6.13 10.97 -31.51
C MET A 1001 -7.59 10.69 -31.89
N ARG A 1002 -8.51 10.74 -30.92
CA ARG A 1002 -9.95 10.80 -31.25
C ARG A 1002 -10.22 12.14 -31.92
N PRO A 1003 -11.17 12.22 -32.88
CA PRO A 1003 -11.68 13.50 -33.32
C PRO A 1003 -12.38 14.15 -32.12
N THR A 1004 -11.65 15.01 -31.42
CA THR A 1004 -12.23 16.03 -30.56
C THR A 1004 -13.03 16.91 -31.50
N GLY A 1005 -14.34 17.07 -31.28
CA GLY A 1005 -15.23 17.86 -32.15
C GLY A 1005 -14.94 19.36 -32.12
N ILE A 1006 -13.69 19.72 -32.38
CA ILE A 1006 -13.12 21.04 -32.70
C ILE A 1006 -12.61 20.94 -34.13
#